data_AF-A0A6G0UKE8-F1
#
_entry.id   AF-A0A6G0UKE8-F1
#
_cell.length_a   1.000
_cell.length_b   1.000
_cell.length_c   1.000
_cell.angle_alpha   90.00
_cell.angle_beta   90.00
_cell.angle_gamma   90.00
#
_symmetry.space_group_name_H-M   'P 1'
#
loop_
_entity.id
_entity.type
_entity.pdbx_description
1 polymer ?
#
loop_
_entity_poly.entity_id
_entity_poly.type
_entity_poly.pdbx_seq_one_letter_code
_entity_poly.pdbx_strand_id
1 'polypeptide(L)'
;MGSSLSTQGNPENIHDNIESLADRLNHLIDQDPWRMSDMLKIIGILGESTPDEKLALFNAGIVEKICKLIRENNNIEGVQMRQETAMTKRKRQNHSSPTTKDTGGTRGIGYGRGSTKSVWDIERTVEERIAQEEHLMWLICSLTAFLWGDALKLSEVNADFLTTRQAVHLVEDSLLPMIIDTSIFPLLEYHLNNDSIFDVSQHLDFYQALIELTAGLALIPSFLPYLVGPKDHESKSIAKELIPKFRDSLNNYMNNEKLPVSPDFTLVDFIQRINDLAELVLKCARKYEGDLPPEKRVKTAHPSTRRSVSLNSEDPSNLTKSDLYKNALIDLQVLSFKLIDDQGVPIFSNNFKKDLKNINPVSTSNRERNRRIAKELATLTSSLPLTYGSSIFVCMDESRVDLMKVLITGPEDTPYANGIFEFDVFFPSNYPNVPPKCQFLTTGNGTVRFNPNLYADGKVCLSILGTWEGRPEEKWNPLCSALQVLISIQALILVKFPYFNEPGFERQQGTSRGDEASRKYNMNIEQATLVHALYEQMRHPPPYFKDVVLRHIWLKRDDIIKQAENWLILNKNVSSMAESPDFEATPMSLTAGGETPIRRLIAELKGMPRPLPSDLISKEVKEALKKGKPVVALESTVITHGLPFPNNLETGKLLENEIRKKAAIPATIALMNGKVKIGLSEDELEKISRPGNKSVKASARDLANVLEKKWIGGTTVAATMRLAHLAGIRVFATGGIGGVHRGAEQTFDVSADLTELGKTPVAVVCAGAKSILDVPKTLEFLETQSCNVIVHGKEPWFPGFFTKKTNQKAPFWTDNLKEIADILVKQDELGLGIGTLVACPPPTDEGEKIESIIQKAVEECRVNELTAGKSMEINIALLRNNARIAADLSTLYAEAKSRKSVFTTPVVTPIYARTHTPNPTQLRKKPKVLSVGAAIVDLEVITDEDVKDDGGSYKGTIIQRCGGVGRNHAEAMGRLGCEVIFLTSVGDDEISQFLFKKAEHYDLSHAKIVKSVPTATYLSVNVKGTVVHGFSAIEGVVVHITPEYIKEKESLFENKDFVVIDGNLTVEAIDTVITLANQHGVKIWFDPADIAKADKILYKENYKKINVMSPNFNEMIQYIKAFEPESSSSSYSNFSSQEMNPELLTKTPVFKVAEKILSKMKSEDAQFFVTLGPLGTLAFEKRNSRISYKVVPSPLVGDARRVVSVSGAGDLFNSGFLTAKLYGKSFEESIDAGIVCARESLLHVEAVPETLNPKLIGIE
;
A
#
# COMPACT_ATOMS: atom_id res chain seq x y z
N MET A 1 19.02 45.57 30.56
CA MET A 1 19.74 46.76 31.05
C MET A 1 18.76 47.92 31.09
N GLY A 2 18.67 48.64 32.21
CA GLY A 2 17.73 49.74 32.37
C GLY A 2 18.20 51.04 31.73
N SER A 3 17.25 51.94 31.48
CA SER A 3 17.46 53.38 31.57
C SER A 3 16.12 54.08 31.85
N SER A 4 16.09 54.73 33.00
CA SER A 4 15.15 55.74 33.50
C SER A 4 14.81 56.87 32.53
N LEU A 5 13.59 57.41 32.64
CA LEU A 5 13.20 58.84 32.47
C LEU A 5 11.79 58.99 33.07
N SER A 6 11.68 59.34 34.35
CA SER A 6 11.46 60.70 34.88
C SER A 6 10.04 61.24 34.66
N THR A 7 9.29 61.27 35.76
CA THR A 7 8.12 62.11 36.04
C THR A 7 8.46 63.59 35.93
N GLN A 8 7.63 64.38 35.24
CA GLN A 8 7.16 65.72 35.67
C GLN A 8 6.21 66.36 34.62
N GLY A 9 5.04 66.78 35.09
CA GLY A 9 4.04 67.56 34.34
C GLY A 9 2.76 67.72 35.16
N ASN A 10 2.59 68.92 35.74
CA ASN A 10 1.75 69.29 36.88
C ASN A 10 0.20 69.17 36.71
N PRO A 11 -0.56 69.27 37.82
CA PRO A 11 -1.98 68.95 37.99
C PRO A 11 -2.93 70.15 37.74
N GLU A 12 -4.22 69.87 37.89
CA GLU A 12 -5.39 70.78 37.93
C GLU A 12 -6.03 71.16 36.57
N ASN A 13 -7.13 70.49 36.24
CA ASN A 13 -8.49 71.08 36.25
C ASN A 13 -9.54 70.02 35.83
N ILE A 14 -10.26 69.46 36.82
CA ILE A 14 -11.69 69.74 37.12
C ILE A 14 -12.64 69.29 36.00
N HIS A 15 -13.17 68.07 36.14
CA HIS A 15 -14.57 67.88 36.54
C HIS A 15 -14.80 66.45 37.03
N ASP A 16 -15.43 66.34 38.20
CA ASP A 16 -16.07 65.13 38.69
C ASP A 16 -16.98 64.54 37.60
N ASN A 17 -16.60 63.38 37.07
CA ASN A 17 -17.55 62.33 36.78
C ASN A 17 -16.99 61.10 37.48
N ILE A 18 -17.76 60.57 38.45
CA ILE A 18 -17.52 59.25 39.02
C ILE A 18 -17.79 58.26 37.89
N GLU A 19 -16.83 58.09 36.97
CA GLU A 19 -16.84 57.00 36.00
C GLU A 19 -16.67 55.71 36.79
N SER A 20 -17.66 54.84 36.67
CA SER A 20 -17.61 53.52 37.28
C SER A 20 -16.42 52.72 36.73
N LEU A 21 -16.00 51.68 37.44
CA LEU A 21 -14.94 50.78 36.96
C LEU A 21 -15.25 50.23 35.55
N ALA A 22 -16.53 50.04 35.25
CA ALA A 22 -17.02 49.62 33.93
C ALA A 22 -16.85 50.72 32.86
N ASP A 23 -17.09 51.98 33.19
CA ASP A 23 -16.93 53.10 32.23
C ASP A 23 -15.45 53.26 31.84
N ARG A 24 -14.54 53.10 32.81
CA ARG A 24 -13.09 53.14 32.56
C ARG A 24 -12.63 51.99 31.68
N LEU A 25 -13.12 50.77 31.92
CA LEU A 25 -12.79 49.61 31.08
C LEU A 25 -13.39 49.73 29.68
N ASN A 26 -14.61 50.23 29.55
CA ASN A 26 -15.21 50.51 28.24
C ASN A 26 -14.38 51.51 27.45
N HIS A 27 -13.93 52.60 28.08
CA HIS A 27 -13.11 53.59 27.40
C HIS A 27 -11.76 53.02 26.93
N LEU A 28 -11.14 52.12 27.70
CA LEU A 28 -9.90 51.44 27.31
C LEU A 28 -10.13 50.42 26.18
N ILE A 29 -11.23 49.66 26.22
CA ILE A 29 -11.58 48.66 25.20
C ILE A 29 -11.93 49.31 23.85
N ASP A 30 -12.52 50.51 23.86
CA ASP A 30 -12.95 51.23 22.65
C ASP A 30 -11.82 51.96 21.89
N GLN A 31 -10.57 51.88 22.35
CA GLN A 31 -9.43 52.52 21.68
C GLN A 31 -8.90 51.65 20.52
N ASP A 32 -8.98 52.12 19.27
CA ASP A 32 -8.43 51.44 18.08
C ASP A 32 -7.31 52.30 17.44
N PRO A 33 -6.08 51.79 17.22
CA PRO A 33 -5.59 50.44 17.56
C PRO A 33 -5.28 50.25 19.05
N TRP A 34 -5.47 49.04 19.55
CA TRP A 34 -5.14 48.69 20.93
C TRP A 34 -3.65 48.82 21.19
N ARG A 35 -3.29 49.61 22.19
CA ARG A 35 -1.91 49.71 22.66
C ARG A 35 -1.68 48.66 23.73
N MET A 36 -0.51 48.02 23.69
CA MET A 36 -0.04 47.08 24.73
C MET A 36 -0.22 47.65 26.15
N SER A 37 0.06 48.95 26.35
CA SER A 37 -0.09 49.63 27.65
C SER A 37 -1.52 49.66 28.17
N ASP A 38 -2.52 49.65 27.29
CA ASP A 38 -3.93 49.74 27.67
C ASP A 38 -4.53 48.34 27.85
N MET A 39 -4.10 47.36 27.05
CA MET A 39 -4.45 45.95 27.26
C MET A 39 -3.88 45.39 28.56
N LEU A 40 -2.64 45.76 28.93
CA LEU A 40 -2.07 45.36 30.22
C LEU A 40 -2.82 45.99 31.42
N LYS A 41 -3.35 47.21 31.27
CA LYS A 41 -4.22 47.81 32.30
C LYS A 41 -5.56 47.07 32.39
N ILE A 42 -6.16 46.69 31.26
CA ILE A 42 -7.40 45.91 31.24
C ILE A 42 -7.19 44.57 31.95
N ILE A 43 -6.12 43.84 31.61
CA ILE A 43 -5.77 42.56 32.24
C ILE A 43 -5.54 42.74 33.75
N GLY A 44 -4.80 43.78 34.14
CA GLY A 44 -4.54 44.09 35.56
C GLY A 44 -5.81 44.41 36.34
N ILE A 45 -6.67 45.29 35.81
CA ILE A 45 -7.94 45.66 36.45
C ILE A 45 -8.85 44.43 36.60
N LEU A 46 -8.99 43.61 35.56
CA LEU A 46 -9.81 42.39 35.60
C LEU A 46 -9.21 41.34 36.56
N GLY A 47 -7.89 41.25 36.65
CA GLY A 47 -7.17 40.32 37.53
C GLY A 47 -7.27 40.68 39.01
N GLU A 48 -7.18 41.98 39.34
CA GLU A 48 -7.19 42.51 40.71
C GLU A 48 -8.60 42.80 41.27
N SER A 49 -9.63 42.79 40.41
CA SER A 49 -11.03 43.02 40.82
C SER A 49 -11.51 41.98 41.84
N THR A 50 -12.18 42.47 42.89
CA THR A 50 -12.88 41.63 43.87
C THR A 50 -14.07 40.88 43.24
N PRO A 51 -14.57 39.79 43.84
CA PRO A 51 -15.71 39.05 43.30
C PRO A 51 -16.96 39.90 43.03
N ASP A 52 -17.26 40.87 43.91
CA ASP A 52 -18.41 41.77 43.76
C ASP A 52 -18.19 42.76 42.60
N GLU A 53 -16.96 43.25 42.43
CA GLU A 53 -16.58 44.10 41.28
C GLU A 53 -16.65 43.31 39.96
N LYS A 54 -16.19 42.06 39.92
CA LYS A 54 -16.30 41.20 38.74
C LYS A 54 -17.75 40.97 38.34
N LEU A 55 -18.65 40.76 39.30
CA LEU A 55 -20.09 40.63 39.05
C LEU A 55 -20.69 41.94 38.51
N ALA A 56 -20.27 43.09 39.05
CA ALA A 56 -20.68 44.40 38.53
C ALA A 56 -20.17 44.64 37.09
N LEU A 57 -18.93 44.25 36.77
CA LEU A 57 -18.36 44.34 35.43
C LEU A 57 -19.06 43.40 34.43
N PHE A 58 -19.45 42.21 34.87
CA PHE A 58 -20.25 41.27 34.08
C PHE A 58 -21.63 41.88 33.75
N ASN A 59 -22.33 42.39 34.76
CA ASN A 59 -23.63 43.04 34.58
C ASN A 59 -23.56 44.32 33.73
N ALA A 60 -22.40 44.98 33.70
CA ALA A 60 -22.14 46.13 32.83
C ALA A 60 -21.75 45.75 31.39
N GLY A 61 -21.74 44.46 31.03
CA GLY A 61 -21.49 43.99 29.66
C GLY A 61 -20.03 43.97 29.22
N ILE A 62 -19.06 44.14 30.14
CA ILE A 62 -17.63 44.18 29.79
C ILE A 62 -17.14 42.84 29.22
N VAL A 63 -17.53 41.74 29.85
CA VAL A 63 -17.13 40.38 29.44
C VAL A 63 -17.79 40.00 28.12
N GLU A 64 -19.05 40.39 27.92
CA GLU A 64 -19.77 40.20 26.64
C GLU A 64 -19.05 40.91 25.50
N LYS A 65 -18.57 42.13 25.75
CA LYS A 65 -17.78 42.91 24.79
C LYS A 65 -16.45 42.23 24.45
N ILE A 66 -15.72 41.71 25.45
CA ILE A 66 -14.47 40.96 25.22
C ILE A 66 -14.75 39.68 24.40
N CYS A 67 -15.77 38.91 24.74
CA CYS A 67 -16.19 37.71 24.00
C CYS A 67 -16.57 38.03 22.54
N LYS A 68 -17.27 39.15 22.32
CA LYS A 68 -17.62 39.64 20.98
C LYS A 68 -16.37 40.02 20.18
N LEU A 69 -15.42 40.74 20.80
CA LEU A 69 -14.17 41.13 20.17
C LEU A 69 -13.27 39.93 19.84
N ILE A 70 -13.24 38.88 20.69
CA ILE A 70 -12.58 37.61 20.38
C ILE A 70 -13.21 37.00 19.13
N ARG A 71 -14.55 36.98 19.02
CA ARG A 71 -15.24 36.47 17.83
C ARG A 71 -14.93 37.30 16.58
N GLU A 72 -14.94 38.62 16.67
CA GLU A 72 -14.70 39.54 15.55
C GLU A 72 -13.24 39.52 15.06
N ASN A 73 -12.27 39.36 15.97
CA ASN A 73 -10.85 39.25 15.63
C ASN A 73 -10.45 37.82 15.23
N ASN A 74 -11.29 36.83 15.52
CA ASN A 74 -11.09 35.45 15.10
C ASN A 74 -11.60 35.26 13.66
N ASN A 75 -10.71 35.49 12.69
CA ASN A 75 -11.05 35.54 11.27
C ASN A 75 -11.03 34.17 10.59
N ILE A 76 -11.65 33.16 11.21
CA ILE A 76 -11.87 31.88 10.54
C ILE A 76 -12.90 32.05 9.40
N GLU A 77 -13.81 33.04 9.48
CA GLU A 77 -14.83 33.33 8.46
C GLU A 77 -14.50 34.50 7.50
N GLY A 78 -13.71 35.51 7.89
CA GLY A 78 -13.46 36.69 7.04
C GLY A 78 -12.43 36.52 5.91
N VAL A 79 -11.80 35.35 5.80
CA VAL A 79 -11.09 34.95 4.57
C VAL A 79 -12.10 34.62 3.45
N GLN A 80 -13.33 34.20 3.80
CA GLN A 80 -14.38 33.84 2.86
C GLN A 80 -15.11 35.08 2.27
N MET A 81 -15.32 36.15 3.05
CA MET A 81 -16.11 37.32 2.59
C MET A 81 -15.35 38.37 1.75
N ARG A 82 -14.02 38.38 1.69
CA ARG A 82 -13.28 39.38 0.86
C ARG A 82 -13.32 39.08 -0.64
N GLN A 83 -13.77 37.90 -1.07
CA GLN A 83 -13.94 37.57 -2.49
C GLN A 83 -15.32 37.91 -3.07
N GLU A 84 -16.37 37.97 -2.26
CA GLU A 84 -17.74 38.20 -2.77
C GLU A 84 -18.02 39.67 -3.12
N THR A 85 -17.46 40.62 -2.39
CA THR A 85 -17.75 42.06 -2.58
C THR A 85 -17.09 42.68 -3.83
N ALA A 86 -16.16 41.96 -4.48
CA ALA A 86 -15.56 42.37 -5.75
C ALA A 86 -16.40 41.98 -6.99
N MET A 87 -17.33 41.02 -6.87
CA MET A 87 -18.18 40.58 -7.99
C MET A 87 -19.51 41.36 -8.09
N THR A 88 -20.03 41.92 -7.00
CA THR A 88 -21.36 42.57 -7.00
C THR A 88 -21.37 44.00 -7.57
N LYS A 89 -20.21 44.66 -7.71
CA LYS A 89 -20.09 45.99 -8.35
C LYS A 89 -19.86 45.96 -9.87
N ARG A 90 -19.64 44.78 -10.49
CA ARG A 90 -19.46 44.65 -11.95
C ARG A 90 -20.72 44.24 -12.74
N LYS A 91 -21.87 44.06 -12.09
CA LYS A 91 -23.14 43.64 -12.72
C LYS A 91 -24.20 44.75 -12.90
N ARG A 92 -23.84 46.05 -12.80
CA ARG A 92 -24.80 47.16 -12.96
C ARG A 92 -24.50 48.20 -14.03
N GLN A 93 -23.56 47.97 -14.94
CA GLN A 93 -23.38 48.83 -16.12
C GLN A 93 -23.16 48.01 -17.38
N ASN A 94 -24.25 47.76 -18.11
CA ASN A 94 -24.40 48.01 -19.56
C ASN A 94 -25.33 46.99 -20.24
N HIS A 95 -26.64 47.28 -20.20
CA HIS A 95 -27.52 47.04 -21.34
C HIS A 95 -27.72 48.37 -22.07
N SER A 96 -27.16 48.48 -23.28
CA SER A 96 -27.78 49.11 -24.46
C SER A 96 -26.76 49.20 -25.62
N SER A 97 -27.10 48.55 -26.73
CA SER A 97 -26.51 48.70 -28.08
C SER A 97 -27.12 49.94 -28.79
N PRO A 98 -26.86 50.31 -30.08
CA PRO A 98 -26.02 49.67 -31.12
C PRO A 98 -25.28 50.63 -32.14
N THR A 99 -24.62 49.99 -33.13
CA THR A 99 -24.31 50.43 -34.54
C THR A 99 -23.02 51.20 -34.89
N THR A 100 -22.12 50.61 -35.70
CA THR A 100 -21.94 50.84 -37.17
C THR A 100 -20.69 50.12 -37.73
N LYS A 101 -20.67 49.96 -39.07
CA LYS A 101 -19.72 49.30 -40.02
C LYS A 101 -18.26 49.83 -39.90
N ASP A 102 -17.17 49.25 -40.41
CA ASP A 102 -16.92 48.51 -41.66
C ASP A 102 -15.46 47.92 -41.66
N THR A 103 -15.21 46.98 -42.59
CA THR A 103 -13.93 46.57 -43.23
C THR A 103 -12.80 45.80 -42.49
N GLY A 104 -12.67 44.50 -42.81
CA GLY A 104 -11.50 43.87 -43.47
C GLY A 104 -10.13 43.73 -42.78
N GLY A 105 -9.75 42.50 -42.40
CA GLY A 105 -8.34 42.10 -42.23
C GLY A 105 -8.11 40.84 -41.38
N THR A 106 -7.92 39.68 -42.03
CA THR A 106 -7.46 38.41 -41.43
C THR A 106 -6.08 38.53 -40.76
N ARG A 107 -5.92 38.07 -39.50
CA ARG A 107 -4.69 37.49 -38.91
C ARG A 107 -4.91 36.95 -37.48
N GLY A 108 -4.56 35.68 -37.28
CA GLY A 108 -3.88 35.12 -36.09
C GLY A 108 -4.65 35.02 -34.77
N ILE A 109 -4.94 33.78 -34.33
CA ILE A 109 -5.39 33.47 -32.97
C ILE A 109 -4.22 33.66 -32.00
N GLY A 110 -4.33 34.66 -31.12
CA GLY A 110 -3.44 34.89 -29.99
C GLY A 110 -4.26 35.39 -28.80
N TYR A 111 -4.36 34.57 -27.76
CA TYR A 111 -5.01 34.96 -26.50
C TYR A 111 -4.00 35.71 -25.62
N GLY A 112 -4.29 36.99 -25.39
CA GLY A 112 -3.66 37.79 -24.35
C GLY A 112 -4.14 39.24 -24.39
N ARG A 113 -5.13 39.59 -23.56
CA ARG A 113 -5.22 40.91 -22.90
C ARG A 113 -6.05 40.82 -21.60
N GLY A 114 -5.40 41.15 -20.49
CA GLY A 114 -5.99 41.42 -19.18
C GLY A 114 -4.94 42.03 -18.24
N SER A 115 -4.98 43.36 -18.12
CA SER A 115 -4.08 44.31 -17.44
C SER A 115 -3.34 43.88 -16.14
N THR A 116 -2.01 44.00 -16.15
CA THR A 116 -1.11 44.15 -15.00
C THR A 116 -1.24 45.54 -14.34
N LYS A 117 -1.69 45.60 -13.07
CA LYS A 117 -1.27 46.56 -12.03
C LYS A 117 -2.02 46.31 -10.70
N SER A 118 -1.48 45.41 -9.89
CA SER A 118 -1.65 45.41 -8.43
C SER A 118 -0.37 44.84 -7.82
N VAL A 119 0.44 45.70 -7.22
CA VAL A 119 1.60 45.28 -6.43
C VAL A 119 1.04 44.71 -5.12
N TRP A 120 1.27 43.43 -4.87
CA TRP A 120 0.95 42.78 -3.60
C TRP A 120 2.07 43.10 -2.61
N ASP A 121 1.73 43.86 -1.58
CA ASP A 121 2.66 44.21 -0.50
C ASP A 121 2.60 43.12 0.58
N ILE A 122 3.47 42.12 0.40
CA ILE A 122 3.53 40.92 1.24
C ILE A 122 3.95 41.29 2.66
N GLU A 123 4.83 42.29 2.82
CA GLU A 123 5.30 42.76 4.13
C GLU A 123 4.13 43.32 4.95
N ARG A 124 3.29 44.17 4.32
CA ARG A 124 2.08 44.70 4.96
C ARG A 124 1.08 43.62 5.37
N THR A 125 0.93 42.56 4.56
CA THR A 125 -0.01 41.46 4.85
C THR A 125 0.48 40.59 6.02
N VAL A 126 1.80 40.44 6.16
CA VAL A 126 2.43 39.74 7.30
C VAL A 126 2.35 40.58 8.57
N GLU A 127 2.60 41.89 8.49
CA GLU A 127 2.45 42.82 9.62
C GLU A 127 1.00 42.87 10.13
N GLU A 128 0.01 42.91 9.22
CA GLU A 128 -1.42 42.89 9.57
C GLU A 128 -1.81 41.57 10.28
N ARG A 129 -1.21 40.44 9.91
CA ARG A 129 -1.45 39.15 10.55
C ARG A 129 -0.83 39.05 11.94
N ILE A 130 0.42 39.48 12.11
CA ILE A 130 1.11 39.47 13.41
C ILE A 130 0.38 40.38 14.40
N ALA A 131 -0.04 41.57 13.98
CA ALA A 131 -0.82 42.48 14.82
C ALA A 131 -2.17 41.87 15.24
N GLN A 132 -2.81 41.11 14.35
CA GLN A 132 -4.08 40.44 14.65
C GLN A 132 -3.93 39.29 15.65
N GLU A 133 -2.88 38.48 15.53
CA GLU A 133 -2.56 37.39 16.47
C GLU A 133 -2.21 37.96 17.85
N GLU A 134 -1.48 39.08 17.90
CA GLU A 134 -1.15 39.80 19.13
C GLU A 134 -2.41 40.35 19.82
N HIS A 135 -3.34 40.95 19.06
CA HIS A 135 -4.61 41.43 19.59
C HIS A 135 -5.47 40.28 20.16
N LEU A 136 -5.52 39.14 19.48
CA LEU A 136 -6.26 37.97 19.94
C LEU A 136 -5.66 37.40 21.24
N MET A 137 -4.33 37.37 21.34
CA MET A 137 -3.62 37.00 22.57
C MET A 137 -4.05 37.88 23.76
N TRP A 138 -4.06 39.21 23.59
CA TRP A 138 -4.43 40.14 24.67
C TRP A 138 -5.87 39.96 25.16
N LEU A 139 -6.80 39.69 24.24
CA LEU A 139 -8.20 39.41 24.58
C LEU A 139 -8.36 38.08 25.32
N ILE A 140 -7.63 37.03 24.91
CA ILE A 140 -7.58 35.73 25.60
C ILE A 140 -7.04 35.90 27.03
N CYS A 141 -5.98 36.68 27.22
CA CYS A 141 -5.43 36.97 28.54
C CYS A 141 -6.42 37.75 29.41
N SER A 142 -7.17 38.70 28.83
CA SER A 142 -8.19 39.49 29.55
C SER A 142 -9.35 38.62 30.02
N LEU A 143 -9.82 37.70 29.17
CA LEU A 143 -10.85 36.73 29.53
C LEU A 143 -10.36 35.77 30.63
N THR A 144 -9.13 35.28 30.51
CA THR A 144 -8.49 34.43 31.54
C THR A 144 -8.38 35.16 32.88
N ALA A 145 -8.02 36.44 32.86
CA ALA A 145 -7.90 37.26 34.06
C ALA A 145 -9.25 37.52 34.75
N PHE A 146 -10.31 37.70 33.96
CA PHE A 146 -11.66 37.77 34.50
C PHE A 146 -12.08 36.45 35.18
N LEU A 147 -11.84 35.31 34.53
CA LEU A 147 -12.24 33.98 35.03
C LEU A 147 -11.50 33.54 36.29
N TRP A 148 -10.19 33.80 36.38
CA TRP A 148 -9.35 33.23 37.44
C TRP A 148 -8.54 34.25 38.25
N GLY A 149 -8.43 35.50 37.77
CA GLY A 149 -7.63 36.55 38.41
C GLY A 149 -6.26 36.71 37.77
N ASP A 150 -5.19 36.39 38.51
CA ASP A 150 -3.81 36.52 38.04
C ASP A 150 -3.44 35.33 37.12
N ALA A 151 -3.57 35.52 35.81
CA ALA A 151 -3.29 34.50 34.79
C ALA A 151 -1.87 33.91 34.91
N LEU A 152 -0.92 34.66 35.49
CA LEU A 152 0.47 34.25 35.61
C LEU A 152 0.74 33.23 36.72
N LYS A 153 -0.23 32.92 37.60
CA LYS A 153 -0.06 32.01 38.75
C LYS A 153 -0.80 30.68 38.63
N LEU A 154 -1.42 30.40 37.48
CA LEU A 154 -2.18 29.16 37.25
C LEU A 154 -1.34 27.89 37.40
N SER A 155 -0.04 27.93 37.10
CA SER A 155 0.89 26.81 37.26
C SER A 155 1.21 26.47 38.73
N GLU A 156 0.96 27.38 39.67
CA GLU A 156 1.24 27.18 41.11
C GLU A 156 0.03 26.61 41.88
N VAL A 157 -1.12 26.42 41.21
CA VAL A 157 -2.38 25.97 41.82
C VAL A 157 -2.44 24.44 41.88
N ASN A 158 -2.60 23.87 43.08
CA ASN A 158 -2.82 22.44 43.26
C ASN A 158 -4.31 22.07 43.08
N ALA A 159 -4.63 20.95 42.43
CA ALA A 159 -6.00 20.48 42.16
C ALA A 159 -6.86 20.26 43.43
N ASP A 160 -6.22 20.15 44.60
CA ASP A 160 -6.90 20.09 45.91
C ASP A 160 -7.53 21.42 46.35
N PHE A 161 -7.22 22.55 45.69
CA PHE A 161 -7.86 23.87 45.93
C PHE A 161 -9.32 23.95 45.47
N LEU A 162 -9.83 22.93 44.76
CA LEU A 162 -11.20 22.86 44.24
C LEU A 162 -12.28 22.80 45.33
N THR A 163 -11.94 22.65 46.61
CA THR A 163 -12.89 22.53 47.72
C THR A 163 -13.09 23.84 48.52
N THR A 164 -12.27 24.88 48.31
CA THR A 164 -12.22 26.04 49.23
C THR A 164 -12.53 27.40 48.60
N ARG A 165 -12.65 27.54 47.28
CA ARG A 165 -13.26 28.71 46.63
C ARG A 165 -14.38 28.26 45.70
N GLN A 166 -15.62 28.30 46.18
CA GLN A 166 -16.72 28.55 45.24
C GLN A 166 -16.48 29.96 44.70
N ALA A 167 -16.17 30.08 43.42
CA ALA A 167 -16.20 31.36 42.74
C ALA A 167 -17.66 31.83 42.75
N VAL A 168 -18.05 32.54 43.81
CA VAL A 168 -19.44 33.00 44.06
C VAL A 168 -19.99 33.81 42.88
N HIS A 169 -19.11 34.33 42.01
CA HIS A 169 -19.41 35.17 40.86
C HIS A 169 -19.62 34.42 39.53
N LEU A 170 -19.44 33.09 39.46
CA LEU A 170 -19.50 32.32 38.19
C LEU A 170 -20.66 31.29 38.14
N VAL A 171 -21.66 31.44 39.01
CA VAL A 171 -22.86 30.58 39.08
C VAL A 171 -24.07 31.26 38.41
N GLU A 172 -23.85 32.22 37.51
CA GLU A 172 -24.92 32.65 36.62
C GLU A 172 -24.91 31.79 35.35
N ASP A 173 -26.06 31.15 35.08
CA ASP A 173 -26.31 30.33 33.88
C ASP A 173 -26.11 31.12 32.56
N SER A 174 -25.97 32.45 32.63
CA SER A 174 -25.79 33.38 31.51
C SER A 174 -24.37 33.40 30.91
N LEU A 175 -23.32 33.12 31.70
CA LEU A 175 -21.93 33.18 31.23
C LEU A 175 -21.50 31.96 30.40
N LEU A 176 -22.04 30.78 30.73
CA LEU A 176 -21.74 29.52 30.04
C LEU A 176 -22.09 29.57 28.53
N PRO A 177 -23.31 29.94 28.10
CA PRO A 177 -23.62 30.08 26.68
C PRO A 177 -22.80 31.19 26.02
N MET A 178 -22.47 32.28 26.73
CA MET A 178 -21.66 33.37 26.18
C MET A 178 -20.26 32.92 25.77
N ILE A 179 -19.56 32.16 26.63
CA ILE A 179 -18.21 31.63 26.32
C ILE A 179 -18.30 30.46 25.34
N ILE A 180 -19.33 29.61 25.42
CA ILE A 180 -19.55 28.55 24.44
C ILE A 180 -19.78 29.09 23.02
N ASP A 181 -20.54 30.18 22.91
CA ASP A 181 -20.81 30.83 21.63
C ASP A 181 -19.60 31.62 21.13
N THR A 182 -18.55 31.80 21.94
CA THR A 182 -17.27 32.28 21.41
C THR A 182 -16.61 31.18 20.58
N SER A 183 -15.88 31.57 19.54
CA SER A 183 -15.10 30.66 18.71
C SER A 183 -13.85 30.10 19.42
N ILE A 184 -13.82 30.08 20.77
CA ILE A 184 -12.65 29.71 21.58
C ILE A 184 -12.36 28.20 21.56
N PHE A 185 -13.40 27.36 21.63
CA PHE A 185 -13.23 25.90 21.55
C PHE A 185 -12.75 25.49 20.14
N PRO A 186 -13.34 25.99 19.03
CA PRO A 186 -12.79 25.82 17.70
C PRO A 186 -11.35 26.34 17.54
N LEU A 187 -11.02 27.48 18.18
CA LEU A 187 -9.66 28.05 18.17
C LEU A 187 -8.65 27.11 18.86
N LEU A 188 -9.01 26.57 20.03
CA LEU A 188 -8.21 25.59 20.76
C LEU A 188 -8.06 24.28 19.98
N GLU A 189 -9.13 23.78 19.37
CA GLU A 189 -9.09 22.58 18.54
C GLU A 189 -8.22 22.76 17.29
N TYR A 190 -8.31 23.92 16.64
CA TYR A 190 -7.51 24.26 15.48
C TYR A 190 -6.01 24.33 15.82
N HIS A 191 -5.63 25.16 16.79
CA HIS A 191 -4.22 25.41 17.08
C HIS A 191 -3.52 24.22 17.75
N LEU A 192 -4.21 23.45 18.62
CA LEU A 192 -3.61 22.29 19.28
C LEU A 192 -3.52 21.05 18.37
N ASN A 193 -4.23 21.01 17.23
CA ASN A 193 -4.24 19.85 16.33
C ASN A 193 -3.50 20.09 15.00
N ASN A 194 -3.42 21.33 14.51
CA ASN A 194 -2.92 21.64 13.16
C ASN A 194 -1.53 22.29 13.12
N ASP A 195 -1.09 22.96 14.19
CA ASP A 195 0.16 23.72 14.15
C ASP A 195 1.39 22.89 14.47
N SER A 196 2.50 23.17 13.77
CA SER A 196 3.76 22.45 13.98
C SER A 196 4.53 23.00 15.18
N ILE A 197 5.47 22.22 15.72
CA ILE A 197 6.38 22.68 16.80
C ILE A 197 7.16 23.94 16.38
N PHE A 198 7.36 24.15 15.08
CA PHE A 198 8.00 25.36 14.58
C PHE A 198 7.09 26.59 14.68
N ASP A 199 5.80 26.45 14.34
CA ASP A 199 4.81 27.53 14.44
C ASP A 199 4.62 27.92 15.91
N VAL A 200 4.57 26.92 16.81
CA VAL A 200 4.58 27.14 18.26
C VAL A 200 5.83 27.91 18.70
N SER A 201 7.00 27.57 18.17
CA SER A 201 8.25 28.26 18.52
C SER A 201 8.37 29.70 18.03
N GLN A 202 7.52 30.14 17.08
CA GLN A 202 7.48 31.53 16.61
C GLN A 202 6.50 32.39 17.43
N HIS A 203 5.52 31.77 18.10
CA HIS A 203 4.42 32.48 18.78
C HIS A 203 4.19 31.95 20.21
N LEU A 204 5.26 31.79 20.98
CA LEU A 204 5.23 31.17 22.32
C LEU A 204 4.18 31.79 23.24
N ASP A 205 4.11 33.13 23.29
CA ASP A 205 3.20 33.87 24.17
C ASP A 205 1.72 33.61 23.83
N PHE A 206 1.39 33.41 22.56
CA PHE A 206 0.03 33.10 22.11
C PHE A 206 -0.42 31.70 22.53
N TYR A 207 0.41 30.68 22.33
CA TYR A 207 0.10 29.32 22.79
C TYR A 207 0.09 29.21 24.31
N GLN A 208 0.90 30.01 24.99
CA GLN A 208 0.85 30.11 26.44
C GLN A 208 -0.51 30.63 26.90
N ALA A 209 -0.99 31.73 26.30
CA ALA A 209 -2.31 32.30 26.60
C ALA A 209 -3.46 31.31 26.33
N LEU A 210 -3.39 30.53 25.24
CA LEU A 210 -4.40 29.50 24.92
C LEU A 210 -4.46 28.37 25.96
N ILE A 211 -3.30 27.88 26.40
CA ILE A 211 -3.23 26.79 27.38
C ILE A 211 -3.57 27.30 28.80
N GLU A 212 -3.21 28.54 29.15
CA GLU A 212 -3.62 29.18 30.40
C GLU A 212 -5.15 29.38 30.47
N LEU A 213 -5.78 29.82 29.36
CA LEU A 213 -7.23 29.90 29.28
C LEU A 213 -7.87 28.51 29.44
N THR A 214 -7.30 27.48 28.79
CA THR A 214 -7.81 26.10 28.89
C THR A 214 -7.72 25.57 30.32
N ALA A 215 -6.62 25.88 31.03
CA ALA A 215 -6.46 25.56 32.44
C ALA A 215 -7.47 26.32 33.33
N GLY A 216 -7.70 27.62 33.07
CA GLY A 216 -8.71 28.42 33.75
C GLY A 216 -10.13 27.86 33.59
N LEU A 217 -10.49 27.44 32.37
CA LEU A 217 -11.76 26.78 32.09
C LEU A 217 -11.88 25.41 32.79
N ALA A 218 -10.80 24.63 32.84
CA ALA A 218 -10.79 23.32 33.50
C ALA A 218 -10.96 23.39 35.02
N LEU A 219 -10.67 24.53 35.64
CA LEU A 219 -10.85 24.75 37.08
C LEU A 219 -12.31 25.10 37.46
N ILE A 220 -13.14 25.41 36.47
CA ILE A 220 -14.55 25.76 36.66
C ILE A 220 -15.42 24.54 36.29
N PRO A 221 -16.17 23.94 37.24
CA PRO A 221 -16.90 22.69 37.00
C PRO A 221 -17.91 22.69 35.84
N SER A 222 -18.52 23.83 35.51
CA SER A 222 -19.49 23.95 34.42
C SER A 222 -18.87 23.87 33.02
N PHE A 223 -17.58 24.16 32.87
CA PHE A 223 -16.86 24.10 31.59
C PHE A 223 -16.16 22.75 31.34
N LEU A 224 -15.87 21.99 32.39
CA LEU A 224 -15.23 20.67 32.31
C LEU A 224 -15.91 19.67 31.34
N PRO A 225 -17.26 19.55 31.28
CA PRO A 225 -17.92 18.66 30.33
C PRO A 225 -17.53 18.94 28.88
N TYR A 226 -17.32 20.20 28.51
CA TYR A 226 -17.01 20.63 27.14
C TYR A 226 -15.52 20.45 26.78
N LEU A 227 -14.64 20.41 27.79
CA LEU A 227 -13.23 20.09 27.60
C LEU A 227 -12.96 18.59 27.56
N VAL A 228 -13.76 17.80 28.28
CA VAL A 228 -13.64 16.34 28.36
C VAL A 228 -14.44 15.64 27.25
N GLY A 229 -15.70 16.01 27.07
CA GLY A 229 -16.61 15.46 26.08
C GLY A 229 -16.86 16.47 24.95
N PRO A 230 -16.40 16.22 23.71
CA PRO A 230 -16.73 17.07 22.57
C PRO A 230 -18.25 17.12 22.34
N LYS A 231 -18.77 18.26 21.86
CA LYS A 231 -20.20 18.45 21.58
C LYS A 231 -20.69 17.63 20.37
N ASP A 232 -19.83 17.40 19.39
CA ASP A 232 -20.12 16.66 18.16
C ASP A 232 -19.38 15.32 18.11
N HIS A 233 -19.97 14.31 17.49
CA HIS A 233 -19.41 12.96 17.39
C HIS A 233 -18.11 12.87 16.56
N GLU A 234 -17.71 13.95 15.86
CA GLU A 234 -16.48 14.04 15.04
C GLU A 234 -15.33 14.84 15.70
N SER A 235 -15.60 15.60 16.76
CA SER A 235 -14.59 16.45 17.42
C SER A 235 -13.78 15.67 18.46
N LYS A 236 -12.58 16.14 18.79
CA LYS A 236 -11.66 15.47 19.73
C LYS A 236 -11.73 16.08 21.12
N SER A 237 -11.50 15.28 22.15
CA SER A 237 -11.41 15.78 23.52
C SER A 237 -10.21 16.73 23.69
N ILE A 238 -10.46 18.01 23.97
CA ILE A 238 -9.40 19.01 24.21
C ILE A 238 -8.52 18.57 25.38
N ALA A 239 -9.13 18.16 26.51
CA ALA A 239 -8.41 17.79 27.73
C ALA A 239 -7.72 16.42 27.64
N LYS A 240 -8.31 15.43 26.95
CA LYS A 240 -7.81 14.04 27.00
C LYS A 240 -7.11 13.56 25.73
N GLU A 241 -7.25 14.27 24.61
CA GLU A 241 -6.61 13.91 23.34
C GLU A 241 -5.68 15.00 22.83
N LEU A 242 -6.15 16.25 22.74
CA LEU A 242 -5.36 17.33 22.14
C LEU A 242 -4.25 17.82 23.06
N ILE A 243 -4.53 18.13 24.33
CA ILE A 243 -3.52 18.60 25.29
C ILE A 243 -2.41 17.57 25.53
N PRO A 244 -2.69 16.26 25.76
CA PRO A 244 -1.63 15.26 25.89
C PRO A 244 -0.77 15.14 24.64
N LYS A 245 -1.39 15.12 23.45
CA LYS A 245 -0.66 15.04 22.17
C LYS A 245 0.22 16.26 21.94
N PHE A 246 -0.27 17.46 22.27
CA PHE A 246 0.48 18.71 22.17
C PHE A 246 1.68 18.72 23.12
N ARG A 247 1.45 18.37 24.40
CA ARG A 247 2.49 18.21 25.43
C ARG A 247 3.56 17.21 25.02
N ASP A 248 3.17 16.02 24.56
CA ASP A 248 4.10 14.95 24.15
C ASP A 248 4.93 15.36 22.94
N SER A 249 4.35 16.11 22.00
CA SER A 249 5.05 16.61 20.82
C SER A 249 6.16 17.60 21.20
N LEU A 250 5.90 18.50 22.16
CA LEU A 250 6.90 19.43 22.69
C LEU A 250 7.99 18.73 23.51
N ASN A 251 7.64 17.74 24.34
CA ASN A 251 8.62 16.97 25.11
C ASN A 251 9.49 16.07 24.24
N ASN A 252 8.94 15.47 23.18
CA ASN A 252 9.70 14.69 22.22
C ASN A 252 10.69 15.55 21.42
N TYR A 253 10.35 16.82 21.19
CA TYR A 253 11.28 17.79 20.64
C TYR A 253 12.44 18.10 21.60
N MET A 254 12.20 18.17 22.90
CA MET A 254 13.25 18.37 23.92
C MET A 254 14.16 17.15 24.10
N ASN A 255 13.61 15.93 24.04
CA ASN A 255 14.33 14.68 24.37
C ASN A 255 15.01 14.01 23.16
N ASN A 256 14.96 14.64 21.97
CA ASN A 256 15.58 14.07 20.78
C ASN A 256 17.09 14.37 20.77
N GLU A 257 17.89 13.43 21.27
CA GLU A 257 19.37 13.47 21.30
C GLU A 257 20.04 13.70 19.93
N LYS A 258 19.27 13.64 18.83
CA LYS A 258 19.73 13.85 17.44
C LYS A 258 19.51 15.27 16.92
N LEU A 259 19.04 16.22 17.74
CA LEU A 259 18.87 17.61 17.30
C LEU A 259 20.20 18.37 17.31
N PRO A 260 20.57 19.06 16.21
CA PRO A 260 21.89 19.68 16.05
C PRO A 260 22.06 21.00 16.85
N VAL A 261 21.06 21.47 17.59
CA VAL A 261 21.17 22.68 18.42
C VAL A 261 20.35 22.53 19.71
N SER A 262 20.96 22.86 20.84
CA SER A 262 20.26 22.96 22.13
C SER A 262 19.11 23.98 22.06
N PRO A 263 17.90 23.63 22.54
CA PRO A 263 16.78 24.57 22.60
C PRO A 263 17.11 25.77 23.51
N ASP A 264 16.65 26.96 23.13
CA ASP A 264 16.87 28.21 23.89
C ASP A 264 16.12 28.18 25.23
N PHE A 265 16.65 28.87 26.26
CA PHE A 265 16.13 28.88 27.62
C PHE A 265 14.66 29.30 27.70
N THR A 266 14.22 30.22 26.83
CA THR A 266 12.82 30.65 26.65
C THR A 266 11.90 29.51 26.20
N LEU A 267 12.35 28.65 25.28
CA LEU A 267 11.57 27.49 24.85
C LEU A 267 11.53 26.40 25.93
N VAL A 268 12.62 26.24 26.70
CA VAL A 268 12.67 25.30 27.82
C VAL A 268 11.70 25.71 28.93
N ASP A 269 11.70 26.99 29.32
CA ASP A 269 10.79 27.55 30.33
C ASP A 269 9.33 27.45 29.88
N PHE A 270 9.05 27.79 28.61
CA PHE A 270 7.73 27.62 28.00
C PHE A 270 7.25 26.16 28.06
N ILE A 271 8.08 25.19 27.65
CA ILE A 271 7.70 23.77 27.66
C ILE A 271 7.46 23.27 29.09
N GLN A 272 8.25 23.72 30.05
CA GLN A 272 8.04 23.40 31.46
C GLN A 272 6.69 23.94 31.95
N ARG A 273 6.36 25.18 31.62
CA ARG A 273 5.08 25.79 31.98
C ARG A 273 3.88 25.12 31.31
N ILE A 274 4.00 24.73 30.04
CA ILE A 274 2.97 23.94 29.34
C ILE A 274 2.79 22.57 29.98
N ASN A 275 3.87 21.92 30.42
CA ASN A 275 3.80 20.64 31.13
C ASN A 275 2.97 20.75 32.42
N ASP A 276 3.20 21.80 33.20
CA ASP A 276 2.51 22.03 34.48
C ASP A 276 1.01 22.33 34.26
N LEU A 277 0.69 23.22 33.31
CA LEU A 277 -0.70 23.57 32.95
C LEU A 277 -1.46 22.39 32.34
N ALA A 278 -0.83 21.62 31.44
CA ALA A 278 -1.42 20.42 30.85
C ALA A 278 -1.72 19.36 31.92
N GLU A 279 -0.84 19.22 32.92
CA GLU A 279 -1.06 18.30 34.04
C GLU A 279 -2.23 18.74 34.93
N LEU A 280 -2.38 20.05 35.17
CA LEU A 280 -3.52 20.61 35.90
C LEU A 280 -4.85 20.28 35.19
N VAL A 281 -4.93 20.52 33.87
CA VAL A 281 -6.12 20.19 33.06
C VAL A 281 -6.45 18.70 33.14
N LEU A 282 -5.43 17.84 33.01
CA LEU A 282 -5.61 16.39 33.10
C LEU A 282 -6.08 15.93 34.49
N LYS A 283 -5.62 16.56 35.58
CA LYS A 283 -6.09 16.26 36.94
C LYS A 283 -7.56 16.63 37.12
N CYS A 284 -7.99 17.80 36.65
CA CYS A 284 -9.39 18.23 36.68
C CYS A 284 -10.29 17.30 35.86
N ALA A 285 -9.86 16.92 34.65
CA ALA A 285 -10.58 15.99 33.78
C ALA A 285 -10.75 14.60 34.42
N ARG A 286 -9.69 14.05 35.03
CA ARG A 286 -9.73 12.76 35.73
C ARG A 286 -10.66 12.78 36.95
N LYS A 287 -10.67 13.89 37.70
CA LYS A 287 -11.56 14.07 38.85
C LYS A 287 -13.04 14.08 38.40
N TYR A 288 -13.35 14.85 37.38
CA TYR A 288 -14.69 14.90 36.77
C TYR A 288 -15.17 13.53 36.25
N GLU A 289 -14.32 12.80 35.54
CA GLU A 289 -14.67 11.45 35.05
C GLU A 289 -14.74 10.39 36.15
N GLY A 290 -14.03 10.58 37.26
CA GLY A 290 -14.11 9.74 38.46
C GLY A 290 -15.54 9.66 39.00
N ASP A 291 -16.27 10.77 38.89
CA ASP A 291 -17.66 10.92 39.32
C ASP A 291 -18.68 10.46 38.25
N LEU A 292 -18.23 10.14 37.03
CA LEU A 292 -19.09 9.64 35.93
C LEU A 292 -19.14 8.09 35.89
N PRO A 293 -20.27 7.49 35.49
CA PRO A 293 -20.36 6.05 35.25
C PRO A 293 -19.46 5.60 34.08
N PRO A 294 -18.93 4.36 34.08
CA PRO A 294 -17.93 3.89 33.10
C PRO A 294 -18.30 4.06 31.62
N GLU A 295 -19.60 4.04 31.31
CA GLU A 295 -20.16 4.19 29.97
C GLU A 295 -20.08 5.63 29.44
N LYS A 296 -19.97 6.62 30.33
CA LYS A 296 -19.85 8.05 29.99
C LYS A 296 -18.41 8.57 30.09
N ARG A 297 -17.43 7.69 30.37
CA ARG A 297 -16.00 8.04 30.45
C ARG A 297 -15.35 7.93 29.06
N VAL A 298 -14.51 8.88 28.71
CA VAL A 298 -13.79 8.89 27.43
C VAL A 298 -12.61 7.92 27.52
N LYS A 299 -12.60 6.87 26.67
CA LYS A 299 -11.57 5.82 26.66
C LYS A 299 -10.25 6.32 26.06
N THR A 300 -9.30 6.68 26.91
CA THR A 300 -7.95 7.13 26.48
C THR A 300 -6.87 6.17 26.97
N ALA A 301 -6.40 5.26 26.11
CA ALA A 301 -5.19 4.48 26.36
C ALA A 301 -4.44 4.16 25.06
N HIS A 302 -3.41 4.96 24.75
CA HIS A 302 -2.24 4.53 23.98
C HIS A 302 -0.99 5.11 24.64
N PRO A 303 -0.14 4.28 25.29
CA PRO A 303 1.22 4.67 25.62
C PRO A 303 2.09 4.58 24.36
N SER A 304 2.84 5.65 24.13
CA SER A 304 3.83 5.83 23.08
C SER A 304 5.02 4.85 23.22
N THR A 305 5.24 4.01 22.22
CA THR A 305 6.54 3.36 21.97
C THR A 305 6.77 3.19 20.47
N ARG A 306 8.01 3.44 20.05
CA ARG A 306 8.51 3.51 18.66
C ARG A 306 7.90 2.43 17.74
N ARG A 307 7.34 2.86 16.60
CA ARG A 307 6.85 2.00 15.51
C ARG A 307 7.99 1.10 15.01
N SER A 308 8.00 -0.16 15.45
CA SER A 308 8.43 -1.27 14.61
C SER A 308 7.18 -1.74 13.87
N VAL A 309 7.25 -1.80 12.54
CA VAL A 309 6.16 -2.32 11.72
C VAL A 309 6.06 -3.81 12.03
N SER A 310 4.99 -4.19 12.72
CA SER A 310 4.63 -5.58 12.99
C SER A 310 4.24 -6.25 11.67
N LEU A 311 5.20 -6.96 11.06
CA LEU A 311 4.97 -8.02 10.09
C LEU A 311 4.14 -9.12 10.77
N ASN A 312 2.81 -9.09 10.65
CA ASN A 312 1.95 -10.24 10.91
C ASN A 312 0.50 -9.95 10.47
N SER A 313 0.15 -10.24 9.20
CA SER A 313 -1.19 -10.76 8.81
C SER A 313 -1.41 -10.90 7.29
N GLU A 314 -0.41 -11.28 6.48
CA GLU A 314 -0.65 -11.60 5.06
C GLU A 314 -0.12 -12.98 4.71
N ASP A 315 -0.98 -13.80 4.12
CA ASP A 315 -0.62 -15.06 3.49
C ASP A 315 0.39 -14.74 2.37
N PRO A 316 1.65 -15.24 2.42
CA PRO A 316 2.69 -14.90 1.45
C PRO A 316 2.33 -15.27 0.01
N SER A 317 1.28 -16.07 -0.19
CA SER A 317 0.79 -16.50 -1.51
C SER A 317 -0.03 -15.46 -2.27
N ASN A 318 -0.39 -14.32 -1.66
CA ASN A 318 -1.16 -13.22 -2.28
C ASN A 318 -0.34 -11.96 -2.61
N LEU A 319 0.97 -11.95 -2.35
CA LEU A 319 1.81 -10.79 -2.63
C LEU A 319 2.06 -10.65 -4.14
N THR A 320 1.72 -9.50 -4.72
CA THR A 320 2.05 -9.21 -6.12
C THR A 320 3.56 -9.00 -6.28
N LYS A 321 4.08 -9.02 -7.52
CA LYS A 321 5.47 -8.61 -7.79
C LYS A 321 5.79 -7.21 -7.23
N SER A 322 4.80 -6.31 -7.23
CA SER A 322 4.94 -4.95 -6.70
C SER A 322 5.06 -4.96 -5.17
N ASP A 323 4.25 -5.77 -4.48
CA ASP A 323 4.30 -5.89 -3.02
C ASP A 323 5.59 -6.57 -2.57
N LEU A 324 6.01 -7.64 -3.24
CA LEU A 324 7.30 -8.30 -2.98
C LEU A 324 8.47 -7.34 -3.17
N TYR A 325 8.42 -6.49 -4.21
CA TYR A 325 9.45 -5.50 -4.48
C TYR A 325 9.46 -4.37 -3.44
N LYS A 326 8.29 -3.83 -3.09
CA LYS A 326 8.15 -2.81 -2.04
C LYS A 326 8.63 -3.34 -0.69
N ASN A 327 8.15 -4.51 -0.28
CA ASN A 327 8.51 -5.13 1.00
C ASN A 327 10.01 -5.45 1.08
N ALA A 328 10.65 -5.84 -0.03
CA ALA A 328 12.08 -6.15 -0.04
C ALA A 328 13.01 -4.91 0.01
N LEU A 329 12.49 -3.73 -0.35
CA LEU A 329 13.30 -2.52 -0.58
C LEU A 329 12.88 -1.31 0.28
N ILE A 330 11.76 -1.36 0.99
CA ILE A 330 11.26 -0.24 1.83
C ILE A 330 12.26 0.17 2.90
N ASP A 331 12.87 -0.80 3.60
CA ASP A 331 13.87 -0.53 4.63
C ASP A 331 15.22 -0.06 4.06
N LEU A 332 15.37 -0.09 2.73
CA LEU A 332 16.58 0.35 2.04
C LEU A 332 16.36 1.70 1.31
N GLN A 333 15.19 2.32 1.45
CA GLN A 333 14.84 3.54 0.73
C GLN A 333 15.60 4.78 1.22
N VAL A 334 15.87 4.86 2.53
CA VAL A 334 16.69 5.90 3.16
C VAL A 334 17.77 5.23 4.00
N LEU A 335 19.03 5.43 3.61
CA LEU A 335 20.20 4.78 4.20
C LEU A 335 21.14 5.80 4.85
N SER A 336 21.89 5.32 5.84
CA SER A 336 23.02 6.03 6.44
C SER A 336 24.32 5.32 6.06
N PHE A 337 25.32 6.07 5.62
CA PHE A 337 26.65 5.54 5.32
C PHE A 337 27.71 6.62 5.58
N LYS A 338 28.90 6.21 6.02
CA LYS A 338 30.03 7.13 6.18
C LYS A 338 30.55 7.55 4.80
N LEU A 339 30.14 8.73 4.32
CA LEU A 339 30.51 9.28 3.02
C LEU A 339 31.80 10.10 3.10
N ILE A 340 32.53 10.01 4.21
CA ILE A 340 33.83 10.62 4.43
C ILE A 340 34.81 9.50 4.77
N ASP A 341 35.92 9.41 4.05
CA ASP A 341 36.93 8.42 4.35
C ASP A 341 37.69 8.74 5.66
N ASP A 342 38.54 7.81 6.10
CA ASP A 342 39.31 7.96 7.33
C ASP A 342 40.35 9.09 7.28
N GLN A 343 40.58 9.68 6.10
CA GLN A 343 41.41 10.87 5.91
C GLN A 343 40.60 12.17 5.87
N GLY A 344 39.29 12.11 6.11
CA GLY A 344 38.42 13.29 6.11
C GLY A 344 38.02 13.75 4.70
N VAL A 345 38.25 12.94 3.67
CA VAL A 345 37.91 13.27 2.27
C VAL A 345 36.51 12.72 1.96
N PRO A 346 35.58 13.57 1.49
CA PRO A 346 34.27 13.11 1.05
C PRO A 346 34.39 12.17 -0.16
N ILE A 347 33.65 11.06 -0.14
CA ILE A 347 33.46 10.10 -1.24
C ILE A 347 32.50 10.72 -2.27
N PHE A 348 32.86 11.89 -2.79
CA PHE A 348 32.08 12.72 -3.71
C PHE A 348 32.95 13.16 -4.89
N SER A 349 32.27 13.49 -5.98
CA SER A 349 32.88 13.96 -7.21
C SER A 349 33.77 15.20 -6.99
N ASN A 350 34.85 15.30 -7.78
CA ASN A 350 35.85 16.37 -7.66
C ASN A 350 35.25 17.78 -7.82
N ASN A 351 34.10 17.93 -8.48
CA ASN A 351 33.46 19.21 -8.76
C ASN A 351 33.00 19.95 -7.50
N PHE A 352 32.76 19.25 -6.39
CA PHE A 352 32.31 19.86 -5.14
C PHE A 352 33.44 20.07 -4.13
N LYS A 353 34.66 19.53 -4.37
CA LYS A 353 35.74 19.47 -3.37
C LYS A 353 36.18 20.84 -2.83
N LYS A 354 36.08 21.92 -3.62
CA LYS A 354 36.40 23.28 -3.13
C LYS A 354 35.35 23.78 -2.14
N ASP A 355 34.07 23.63 -2.47
CA ASP A 355 32.96 24.07 -1.60
C ASP A 355 32.86 23.19 -0.35
N LEU A 356 33.09 21.87 -0.49
CA LEU A 356 33.07 20.91 0.61
C LEU A 356 34.08 21.20 1.71
N LYS A 357 35.27 21.71 1.33
CA LYS A 357 36.34 22.08 2.27
C LYS A 357 36.08 23.41 2.97
N ASN A 358 35.34 24.31 2.33
CA ASN A 358 35.12 25.67 2.82
C ASN A 358 33.91 25.82 3.75
N ILE A 359 33.01 24.83 3.77
CA ILE A 359 31.84 24.84 4.65
C ILE A 359 32.15 24.11 5.95
N ASN A 360 32.09 24.85 7.07
CA ASN A 360 32.00 24.26 8.39
C ASN A 360 30.52 23.99 8.73
N PRO A 361 30.07 22.71 8.72
CA PRO A 361 28.67 22.34 8.97
C PRO A 361 28.21 22.67 10.38
N VAL A 362 29.12 22.81 11.35
CA VAL A 362 28.82 23.08 12.77
C VAL A 362 28.87 24.58 13.08
N SER A 363 29.15 25.44 12.09
CA SER A 363 29.13 26.89 12.31
C SER A 363 27.71 27.39 12.61
N THR A 364 27.59 28.25 13.63
CA THR A 364 26.34 28.93 13.99
C THR A 364 25.75 29.75 12.85
N SER A 365 26.57 30.25 11.92
CA SER A 365 26.13 30.94 10.71
C SER A 365 25.32 30.07 9.74
N ASN A 366 25.45 28.74 9.81
CA ASN A 366 24.75 27.79 8.94
C ASN A 366 23.49 27.16 9.60
N ARG A 367 23.05 27.68 10.74
CA ARG A 367 21.93 27.11 11.52
C ARG A 367 20.64 27.02 10.71
N GLU A 368 20.30 28.07 9.97
CA GLU A 368 19.07 28.13 9.17
C GLU A 368 19.11 27.20 7.95
N ARG A 369 20.26 27.14 7.28
CA ARG A 369 20.53 26.15 6.23
C ARG A 369 20.35 24.73 6.75
N ASN A 370 20.98 24.38 7.87
CA ASN A 370 20.91 23.03 8.42
C ASN A 370 19.50 22.68 8.88
N ARG A 371 18.76 23.65 9.42
CA ARG A 371 17.34 23.49 9.75
C ARG A 371 16.52 23.20 8.50
N ARG A 372 16.80 23.88 7.40
CA ARG A 372 16.14 23.62 6.12
C ARG A 372 16.50 22.24 5.56
N ILE A 373 17.77 21.85 5.57
CA ILE A 373 18.18 20.49 5.16
C ILE A 373 17.45 19.44 6.01
N ALA A 374 17.37 19.60 7.33
CA ALA A 374 16.61 18.69 8.20
C ALA A 374 15.11 18.58 7.80
N LYS A 375 14.47 19.68 7.37
CA LYS A 375 13.10 19.63 6.82
C LYS A 375 13.04 18.80 5.53
N GLU A 376 13.99 18.98 4.61
CA GLU A 376 14.07 18.16 3.39
C GLU A 376 14.17 16.66 3.73
N LEU A 377 15.01 16.32 4.71
CA LEU A 377 15.25 14.93 5.11
C LEU A 377 14.00 14.27 5.72
N ALA A 378 13.26 15.02 6.54
CA ALA A 378 11.98 14.55 7.08
C ALA A 378 10.98 14.24 5.96
N THR A 379 10.92 15.09 4.92
CA THR A 379 10.08 14.87 3.74
C THR A 379 10.55 13.67 2.91
N LEU A 380 11.86 13.54 2.66
CA LEU A 380 12.42 12.42 1.89
C LEU A 380 12.15 11.08 2.57
N THR A 381 12.16 11.01 3.90
CA THR A 381 11.91 9.77 4.64
C THR A 381 10.49 9.22 4.47
N SER A 382 9.49 10.07 4.21
CA SER A 382 8.08 9.65 4.10
C SER A 382 7.52 9.66 2.68
N SER A 383 8.18 10.34 1.74
CA SER A 383 7.56 10.73 0.45
C SER A 383 8.34 10.30 -0.80
N LEU A 384 9.43 9.54 -0.66
CA LEU A 384 10.19 9.04 -1.81
C LEU A 384 9.39 7.98 -2.60
N PRO A 385 9.42 7.98 -3.94
CA PRO A 385 8.81 6.93 -4.75
C PRO A 385 9.44 5.54 -4.50
N LEU A 386 8.61 4.55 -4.18
CA LEU A 386 8.98 3.13 -4.12
C LEU A 386 7.91 2.31 -4.85
N THR A 387 8.12 2.07 -6.14
CA THR A 387 7.19 1.29 -6.97
C THR A 387 7.95 0.23 -7.75
N TYR A 388 7.26 -0.79 -8.26
CA TYR A 388 7.90 -1.76 -9.15
C TYR A 388 8.52 -1.07 -10.37
N GLY A 389 7.83 -0.08 -10.95
CA GLY A 389 8.25 0.57 -12.21
C GLY A 389 9.39 1.57 -12.08
N SER A 390 9.46 2.32 -10.99
CA SER A 390 10.57 3.25 -10.72
C SER A 390 10.61 3.65 -9.24
N SER A 391 11.81 3.76 -8.68
CA SER A 391 12.05 4.04 -7.27
C SER A 391 13.23 4.97 -7.10
N ILE A 392 13.20 5.73 -6.00
CA ILE A 392 14.29 6.63 -5.59
C ILE A 392 14.77 6.21 -4.21
N PHE A 393 16.09 6.07 -4.09
CA PHE A 393 16.79 5.70 -2.87
C PHE A 393 17.79 6.79 -2.53
N VAL A 394 17.92 7.13 -1.24
CA VAL A 394 18.85 8.15 -0.78
C VAL A 394 19.75 7.58 0.31
N CYS A 395 21.01 8.00 0.31
CA CYS A 395 21.99 7.63 1.32
C CYS A 395 22.75 8.87 1.77
N MET A 396 22.96 9.04 3.07
CA MET A 396 23.58 10.24 3.63
C MET A 396 24.61 9.92 4.70
N ASP A 397 25.45 10.91 4.99
CA ASP A 397 26.40 10.87 6.10
C ASP A 397 25.78 11.43 7.39
N GLU A 398 25.97 10.73 8.51
CA GLU A 398 25.44 11.12 9.82
C GLU A 398 26.04 12.42 10.35
N SER A 399 27.30 12.69 10.01
CA SER A 399 28.04 13.89 10.42
C SER A 399 27.89 15.04 9.42
N ARG A 400 27.61 14.72 8.15
CA ARG A 400 27.50 15.66 7.04
C ARG A 400 26.20 15.42 6.26
N VAL A 401 25.09 15.78 6.90
CA VAL A 401 23.74 15.68 6.32
C VAL A 401 23.52 16.55 5.06
N ASP A 402 24.47 17.44 4.77
CA ASP A 402 24.53 18.21 3.52
C ASP A 402 25.11 17.43 2.33
N LEU A 403 25.55 16.18 2.55
CA LEU A 403 26.03 15.23 1.55
C LEU A 403 25.02 14.09 1.40
N MET A 404 24.53 13.92 0.18
CA MET A 404 23.55 12.89 -0.14
C MET A 404 23.92 12.18 -1.45
N LYS A 405 23.96 10.85 -1.41
CA LYS A 405 23.97 9.98 -2.59
C LYS A 405 22.53 9.64 -2.94
N VAL A 406 22.20 9.61 -4.22
CA VAL A 406 20.87 9.25 -4.70
C VAL A 406 20.98 8.19 -5.78
N LEU A 407 20.09 7.20 -5.75
CA LEU A 407 19.94 6.19 -6.77
C LEU A 407 18.50 6.21 -7.28
N ILE A 408 18.32 6.37 -8.58
CA ILE A 408 17.02 6.38 -9.27
C ILE A 408 16.97 5.18 -10.21
N THR A 409 15.94 4.33 -10.09
CA THR A 409 15.72 3.27 -11.07
C THR A 409 14.90 3.80 -12.26
N GLY A 410 15.27 3.43 -13.48
CA GLY A 410 14.67 3.99 -14.68
C GLY A 410 13.21 3.58 -14.89
N PRO A 411 12.30 4.51 -15.25
CA PRO A 411 10.88 4.23 -15.47
C PRO A 411 10.59 3.22 -16.59
N GLU A 412 9.50 2.47 -16.42
CA GLU A 412 8.97 1.57 -17.45
C GLU A 412 8.57 2.34 -18.72
N ASP A 413 8.57 1.66 -19.86
CA ASP A 413 8.29 2.23 -21.19
C ASP A 413 9.25 3.36 -21.65
N THR A 414 10.44 3.43 -21.06
CA THR A 414 11.51 4.36 -21.46
C THR A 414 12.79 3.61 -21.83
N PRO A 415 13.73 4.21 -22.58
CA PRO A 415 15.03 3.57 -22.86
C PRO A 415 15.93 3.42 -21.61
N TYR A 416 15.45 3.90 -20.45
CA TYR A 416 16.11 3.79 -19.15
C TYR A 416 15.57 2.63 -18.30
N ALA A 417 14.50 1.95 -18.74
CA ALA A 417 13.77 0.96 -17.95
C ALA A 417 14.69 -0.04 -17.24
N ASN A 418 14.43 -0.27 -15.95
CA ASN A 418 15.22 -1.12 -15.04
C ASN A 418 16.69 -0.69 -14.83
N GLY A 419 17.18 0.35 -15.50
CA GLY A 419 18.51 0.91 -15.27
C GLY A 419 18.65 1.51 -13.87
N ILE A 420 19.86 1.45 -13.31
CA ILE A 420 20.20 2.02 -12.01
C ILE A 420 21.10 3.24 -12.23
N PHE A 421 20.58 4.42 -11.86
CA PHE A 421 21.22 5.71 -12.13
C PHE A 421 21.59 6.42 -10.83
N GLU A 422 22.88 6.72 -10.66
CA GLU A 422 23.43 7.26 -9.43
C GLU A 422 23.78 8.76 -9.56
N PHE A 423 23.54 9.51 -8.48
CA PHE A 423 23.78 10.94 -8.38
C PHE A 423 24.43 11.33 -7.05
N ASP A 424 25.34 12.30 -7.11
CA ASP A 424 25.80 13.08 -5.97
C ASP A 424 24.91 14.31 -5.80
N VAL A 425 24.41 14.57 -4.58
CA VAL A 425 23.68 15.78 -4.22
C VAL A 425 24.36 16.48 -3.04
N PHE A 426 24.65 17.76 -3.21
CA PHE A 426 25.31 18.60 -2.20
C PHE A 426 24.53 19.89 -1.97
N PHE A 427 24.25 20.19 -0.71
CA PHE A 427 23.56 21.43 -0.31
C PHE A 427 24.59 22.54 -0.05
N PRO A 428 24.67 23.62 -0.86
CA PRO A 428 25.66 24.69 -0.68
C PRO A 428 25.39 25.58 0.55
N SER A 429 26.31 26.48 0.91
CA SER A 429 26.21 27.34 2.10
C SER A 429 25.00 28.27 2.11
N ASN A 430 24.55 28.71 0.94
CA ASN A 430 23.42 29.63 0.80
C ASN A 430 22.08 28.90 0.61
N TYR A 431 22.03 27.58 0.78
CA TYR A 431 20.77 26.82 0.71
C TYR A 431 19.82 27.25 1.85
N PRO A 432 18.51 27.49 1.60
CA PRO A 432 17.73 27.22 0.37
C PRO A 432 17.65 28.39 -0.62
N ASN A 433 18.39 29.48 -0.44
CA ASN A 433 18.32 30.63 -1.37
C ASN A 433 18.94 30.32 -2.74
N VAL A 434 19.74 29.26 -2.83
CA VAL A 434 20.25 28.68 -4.07
C VAL A 434 19.94 27.18 -4.11
N PRO A 435 19.80 26.56 -5.29
CA PRO A 435 19.47 25.14 -5.42
C PRO A 435 20.56 24.22 -4.85
N PRO A 436 20.22 22.95 -4.54
CA PRO A 436 21.23 21.94 -4.30
C PRO A 436 22.03 21.69 -5.59
N LYS A 437 23.30 21.32 -5.46
CA LYS A 437 24.13 20.90 -6.59
C LYS A 437 23.95 19.41 -6.81
N CYS A 438 23.75 19.01 -8.07
CA CYS A 438 23.55 17.61 -8.45
C CYS A 438 24.58 17.22 -9.52
N GLN A 439 25.18 16.04 -9.39
CA GLN A 439 26.10 15.46 -10.38
C GLN A 439 25.74 14.01 -10.66
N PHE A 440 25.64 13.66 -11.92
CA PHE A 440 25.34 12.31 -12.40
C PHE A 440 26.61 11.45 -12.45
N LEU A 441 26.54 10.22 -11.95
CA LEU A 441 27.69 9.33 -11.76
C LEU A 441 27.70 8.13 -12.72
N THR A 442 26.54 7.69 -13.20
CA THR A 442 26.42 6.54 -14.11
C THR A 442 26.77 6.93 -15.56
N THR A 443 28.00 7.39 -15.79
CA THR A 443 28.44 7.98 -17.07
C THR A 443 29.25 7.02 -17.95
N GLY A 444 29.40 5.75 -17.52
CA GLY A 444 30.29 4.79 -18.18
C GLY A 444 31.74 5.27 -18.20
N ASN A 445 32.22 5.80 -17.07
CA ASN A 445 33.53 6.46 -16.96
C ASN A 445 33.71 7.63 -17.95
N GLY A 446 32.67 8.44 -18.12
CA GLY A 446 32.70 9.61 -18.99
C GLY A 446 32.57 9.33 -20.48
N THR A 447 32.16 8.12 -20.86
CA THR A 447 32.01 7.73 -22.27
C THR A 447 30.57 7.84 -22.78
N VAL A 448 29.58 7.93 -21.88
CA VAL A 448 28.17 7.90 -22.24
C VAL A 448 27.45 9.18 -21.82
N ARG A 449 26.76 9.80 -22.78
CA ARG A 449 25.75 10.84 -22.54
C ARG A 449 24.37 10.18 -22.57
N PHE A 450 23.76 9.98 -21.40
CA PHE A 450 22.50 9.24 -21.28
C PHE A 450 21.28 10.05 -21.75
N ASN A 451 21.33 11.37 -21.66
CA ASN A 451 20.23 12.27 -22.04
C ASN A 451 20.83 13.63 -22.48
N PRO A 452 20.15 14.45 -23.31
CA PRO A 452 20.60 15.82 -23.53
C PRO A 452 20.84 16.62 -22.25
N ASN A 453 20.11 16.29 -21.17
CA ASN A 453 20.24 16.85 -19.83
C ASN A 453 21.17 16.06 -18.87
N LEU A 454 21.70 14.90 -19.27
CA LEU A 454 22.67 14.09 -18.49
C LEU A 454 23.95 13.87 -19.29
N TYR A 455 24.94 14.71 -19.01
CA TYR A 455 26.19 14.79 -19.76
C TYR A 455 27.17 13.67 -19.35
N ALA A 456 28.09 13.34 -20.25
CA ALA A 456 29.13 12.35 -20.00
C ALA A 456 30.09 12.79 -18.88
N ASP A 457 30.32 14.08 -18.69
CA ASP A 457 31.11 14.62 -17.57
C ASP A 457 30.35 14.64 -16.22
N GLY A 458 29.09 14.19 -16.22
CA GLY A 458 28.22 14.15 -15.04
C GLY A 458 27.40 15.41 -14.82
N LYS A 459 27.44 16.42 -15.69
CA LYS A 459 26.60 17.61 -15.56
C LYS A 459 25.12 17.29 -15.75
N VAL A 460 24.27 17.83 -14.87
CA VAL A 460 22.80 17.72 -14.93
C VAL A 460 22.18 19.08 -15.30
N CYS A 461 21.40 19.14 -16.38
CA CYS A 461 20.75 20.37 -16.86
C CYS A 461 19.26 20.38 -16.53
N LEU A 462 18.84 21.19 -15.55
CA LEU A 462 17.44 21.45 -15.20
C LEU A 462 17.27 22.91 -14.77
N SER A 463 16.13 23.52 -15.11
CA SER A 463 15.78 24.89 -14.72
C SER A 463 15.72 25.04 -13.19
N ILE A 464 15.17 24.03 -12.49
CA ILE A 464 15.09 23.99 -11.02
C ILE A 464 16.47 23.85 -10.35
N LEU A 465 17.51 23.42 -11.08
CA LEU A 465 18.89 23.41 -10.60
C LEU A 465 19.66 24.68 -10.97
N GLY A 466 19.04 25.60 -11.72
CA GLY A 466 19.70 26.80 -12.26
C GLY A 466 20.75 26.48 -13.32
N THR A 467 20.79 25.26 -13.86
CA THR A 467 21.76 24.81 -14.86
C THR A 467 21.22 24.89 -16.30
N TRP A 468 19.96 25.27 -16.46
CA TRP A 468 19.28 25.48 -17.74
C TRP A 468 18.33 26.68 -17.68
N GLU A 469 18.03 27.30 -18.82
CA GLU A 469 17.05 28.38 -18.91
C GLU A 469 15.62 27.84 -18.77
N GLY A 470 14.77 28.56 -18.06
CA GLY A 470 13.37 28.19 -17.82
C GLY A 470 12.57 29.41 -17.39
N ARG A 471 11.25 29.25 -17.29
CA ARG A 471 10.36 30.33 -16.82
C ARG A 471 10.64 30.64 -15.33
N PRO A 472 10.35 31.85 -14.83
CA PRO A 472 10.56 32.20 -13.42
C PRO A 472 9.96 31.19 -12.44
N GLU A 473 8.79 30.64 -12.76
CA GLU A 473 8.08 29.62 -11.97
C GLU A 473 8.73 28.22 -12.01
N GLU A 474 9.57 27.93 -13.01
CA GLU A 474 10.29 26.66 -13.18
C GLU A 474 11.71 26.69 -12.60
N LYS A 475 12.17 27.87 -12.17
CA LYS A 475 13.49 28.09 -11.57
C LYS A 475 13.44 27.84 -10.07
N TRP A 476 14.61 27.55 -9.51
CA TRP A 476 14.74 27.39 -8.07
C TRP A 476 14.24 28.64 -7.33
N ASN A 477 13.40 28.41 -6.33
CA ASN A 477 13.08 29.39 -5.32
C ASN A 477 13.20 28.73 -3.93
N PRO A 478 13.32 29.50 -2.84
CA PRO A 478 13.46 28.94 -1.51
C PRO A 478 12.29 28.07 -1.05
N LEU A 479 11.13 28.03 -1.72
CA LEU A 479 10.03 27.12 -1.39
C LEU A 479 10.16 25.75 -2.08
N CYS A 480 11.06 25.62 -3.06
CA CYS A 480 11.33 24.36 -3.75
C CYS A 480 11.99 23.33 -2.83
N SER A 481 11.72 22.04 -3.03
CA SER A 481 12.29 20.96 -2.20
C SER A 481 13.30 20.10 -2.94
N ALA A 482 14.19 19.43 -2.20
CA ALA A 482 15.09 18.42 -2.73
C ALA A 482 14.30 17.27 -3.39
N LEU A 483 13.15 16.89 -2.82
CA LEU A 483 12.25 15.89 -3.40
C LEU A 483 11.75 16.31 -4.80
N GLN A 484 11.39 17.60 -4.99
CA GLN A 484 10.99 18.10 -6.31
C GLN A 484 12.12 17.98 -7.34
N VAL A 485 13.38 18.20 -6.95
CA VAL A 485 14.54 17.99 -7.84
C VAL A 485 14.64 16.52 -8.25
N LEU A 486 14.54 15.58 -7.31
CA LEU A 486 14.66 14.14 -7.60
C LEU A 486 13.51 13.63 -8.48
N ILE A 487 12.28 14.06 -8.19
CA ILE A 487 11.10 13.75 -9.03
C ILE A 487 11.25 14.39 -10.42
N SER A 488 11.81 15.61 -10.53
CA SER A 488 12.04 16.27 -11.82
C SER A 488 13.06 15.49 -12.67
N ILE A 489 14.12 14.96 -12.07
CA ILE A 489 15.08 14.08 -12.78
C ILE A 489 14.34 12.83 -13.28
N GLN A 490 13.56 12.16 -12.43
CA GLN A 490 12.81 10.96 -12.80
C GLN A 490 11.77 11.24 -13.91
N ALA A 491 11.02 12.34 -13.82
CA ALA A 491 9.87 12.61 -14.68
C ALA A 491 10.18 13.41 -15.96
N LEU A 492 11.20 14.28 -15.95
CA LEU A 492 11.51 15.18 -17.08
C LEU A 492 12.76 14.73 -17.87
N ILE A 493 13.66 13.98 -17.25
CA ILE A 493 14.89 13.50 -17.90
C ILE A 493 14.74 12.03 -18.31
N LEU A 494 14.31 11.14 -17.41
CA LEU A 494 14.19 9.70 -17.70
C LEU A 494 12.88 9.40 -18.45
N VAL A 495 12.68 10.05 -19.59
CA VAL A 495 11.44 10.04 -20.40
C VAL A 495 11.53 9.07 -21.58
N LYS A 496 10.38 8.78 -22.20
CA LYS A 496 10.26 7.86 -23.34
C LYS A 496 11.00 8.30 -24.60
N PHE A 497 11.07 9.60 -24.87
CA PHE A 497 11.65 10.16 -26.10
C PHE A 497 12.71 11.23 -25.78
N PRO A 498 13.85 10.85 -25.18
CA PRO A 498 14.87 11.79 -24.71
C PRO A 498 15.54 12.61 -25.80
N TYR A 499 15.48 12.19 -27.07
CA TYR A 499 15.98 12.99 -28.20
C TYR A 499 15.35 14.38 -28.27
N PHE A 500 14.07 14.51 -27.92
CA PHE A 500 13.35 15.79 -27.97
C PHE A 500 13.65 16.71 -26.78
N ASN A 501 14.43 16.26 -25.80
CA ASN A 501 14.97 17.15 -24.77
C ASN A 501 16.12 18.03 -25.30
N GLU A 502 16.63 17.75 -26.51
CA GLU A 502 17.62 18.63 -27.15
C GLU A 502 16.93 19.93 -27.61
N PRO A 503 17.46 21.12 -27.26
CA PRO A 503 16.81 22.39 -27.58
C PRO A 503 16.59 22.59 -29.08
N GLY A 504 15.34 22.90 -29.45
CA GLY A 504 14.94 23.16 -30.84
C GLY A 504 14.49 21.91 -31.61
N PHE A 505 14.54 20.74 -30.98
CA PHE A 505 14.16 19.47 -31.60
C PHE A 505 12.68 19.12 -31.35
N GLU A 506 12.01 19.82 -30.42
CA GLU A 506 10.60 19.62 -30.07
C GLU A 506 9.69 19.78 -31.29
N ARG A 507 10.04 20.69 -32.21
CA ARG A 507 9.29 20.94 -33.47
C ARG A 507 9.36 19.78 -34.46
N GLN A 508 10.28 18.83 -34.28
CA GLN A 508 10.43 17.66 -35.14
C GLN A 508 9.58 16.48 -34.66
N GLN A 509 8.94 16.58 -33.48
CA GLN A 509 8.12 15.52 -32.94
C GLN A 509 6.89 15.25 -33.83
N GLY A 510 6.65 13.98 -34.17
CA GLY A 510 5.59 13.58 -35.11
C GLY A 510 5.95 13.75 -36.59
N THR A 511 7.19 14.15 -36.91
CA THR A 511 7.71 14.11 -38.28
C THR A 511 8.44 12.79 -38.51
N SER A 512 8.38 12.22 -39.71
CA SER A 512 9.06 10.95 -40.01
C SER A 512 10.57 10.99 -39.75
N ARG A 513 11.21 12.14 -40.02
CA ARG A 513 12.63 12.37 -39.74
C ARG A 513 12.93 12.45 -38.24
N GLY A 514 12.13 13.19 -37.49
CA GLY A 514 12.27 13.31 -36.03
C GLY A 514 12.04 12.00 -35.31
N ASP A 515 11.02 11.24 -35.73
CA ASP A 515 10.70 9.93 -35.17
C ASP A 515 11.82 8.92 -35.45
N GLU A 516 12.43 8.94 -36.64
CA GLU A 516 13.57 8.07 -36.96
C GLU A 516 14.82 8.42 -36.14
N ALA A 517 15.13 9.72 -36.00
CA ALA A 517 16.25 10.17 -35.19
C ALA A 517 16.05 9.83 -33.70
N SER A 518 14.83 10.00 -33.17
CA SER A 518 14.49 9.59 -31.81
C SER A 518 14.62 8.08 -31.61
N ARG A 519 14.23 7.25 -32.60
CA ARG A 519 14.43 5.79 -32.53
C ARG A 519 15.92 5.43 -32.43
N LYS A 520 16.76 6.00 -33.30
CA LYS A 520 18.22 5.80 -33.26
C LYS A 520 18.83 6.23 -31.93
N TYR A 521 18.38 7.36 -31.39
CA TYR A 521 18.82 7.83 -30.08
C TYR A 521 18.42 6.84 -28.97
N ASN A 522 17.17 6.38 -28.93
CA ASN A 522 16.70 5.42 -27.93
C ASN A 522 17.50 4.12 -27.96
N MET A 523 17.80 3.57 -29.15
CA MET A 523 18.59 2.34 -29.27
C MET A 523 19.97 2.45 -28.60
N ASN A 524 20.63 3.62 -28.73
CA ASN A 524 21.91 3.87 -28.07
C ASN A 524 21.77 3.92 -26.54
N ILE A 525 20.70 4.58 -26.04
CA ILE A 525 20.43 4.67 -24.60
C ILE A 525 20.04 3.31 -24.03
N GLU A 526 19.22 2.53 -24.73
CA GLU A 526 18.83 1.16 -24.36
C GLU A 526 20.07 0.27 -24.15
N GLN A 527 21.02 0.33 -25.09
CA GLN A 527 22.29 -0.38 -24.97
C GLN A 527 23.12 0.11 -23.77
N ALA A 528 23.27 1.43 -23.62
CA ALA A 528 24.03 2.00 -22.52
C ALA A 528 23.41 1.68 -21.15
N THR A 529 22.08 1.64 -21.06
CA THR A 529 21.33 1.24 -19.86
C THR A 529 21.65 -0.20 -19.47
N LEU A 530 21.63 -1.14 -20.43
CA LEU A 530 21.96 -2.54 -20.15
C LEU A 530 23.43 -2.72 -19.71
N VAL A 531 24.36 -1.97 -20.31
CA VAL A 531 25.80 -2.12 -20.03
C VAL A 531 26.21 -1.38 -18.76
N HIS A 532 25.99 -0.07 -18.68
CA HIS A 532 26.53 0.77 -17.62
C HIS A 532 25.58 0.93 -16.43
N ALA A 533 24.27 1.00 -16.68
CA ALA A 533 23.28 1.17 -15.61
C ALA A 533 22.79 -0.16 -15.01
N LEU A 534 23.13 -1.31 -15.62
CA LEU A 534 22.76 -2.64 -15.11
C LEU A 534 23.96 -3.56 -14.94
N TYR A 535 24.67 -3.90 -16.02
CA TYR A 535 25.74 -4.90 -15.95
C TYR A 535 26.93 -4.46 -15.07
N GLU A 536 27.40 -3.22 -15.23
CA GLU A 536 28.47 -2.67 -14.39
C GLU A 536 28.02 -2.50 -12.92
N GLN A 537 26.81 -1.99 -12.69
CA GLN A 537 26.24 -1.86 -11.34
C GLN A 537 26.10 -3.22 -10.63
N MET A 538 25.73 -4.27 -11.37
CA MET A 538 25.64 -5.64 -10.84
C MET A 538 27.02 -6.18 -10.41
N ARG A 539 28.06 -5.91 -11.20
CA ARG A 539 29.43 -6.42 -10.98
C ARG A 539 30.19 -5.61 -9.94
N HIS A 540 29.95 -4.30 -9.90
CA HIS A 540 30.64 -3.34 -9.05
C HIS A 540 29.65 -2.43 -8.32
N PRO A 541 28.75 -2.99 -7.49
CA PRO A 541 27.75 -2.18 -6.81
C PRO A 541 28.42 -1.25 -5.80
N PRO A 542 28.02 0.05 -5.73
CA PRO A 542 28.57 0.98 -4.76
C PRO A 542 28.25 0.50 -3.33
N PRO A 543 29.20 0.55 -2.38
CA PRO A 543 29.02 0.01 -1.03
C PRO A 543 27.76 0.51 -0.30
N TYR A 544 27.41 1.78 -0.50
CA TYR A 544 26.26 2.43 0.13
C TYR A 544 24.90 2.09 -0.50
N PHE A 545 24.85 1.53 -1.71
CA PHE A 545 23.61 1.03 -2.33
C PHE A 545 23.68 -0.45 -2.71
N LYS A 546 24.67 -1.19 -2.18
CA LYS A 546 24.94 -2.57 -2.59
C LYS A 546 23.70 -3.47 -2.47
N ASP A 547 22.99 -3.39 -1.36
CA ASP A 547 21.81 -4.20 -1.13
C ASP A 547 20.62 -3.78 -2.00
N VAL A 548 20.48 -2.49 -2.27
CA VAL A 548 19.45 -1.95 -3.19
C VAL A 548 19.67 -2.51 -4.59
N VAL A 549 20.90 -2.41 -5.11
CA VAL A 549 21.28 -2.86 -6.46
C VAL A 549 21.04 -4.36 -6.62
N LEU A 550 21.56 -5.18 -5.70
CA LEU A 550 21.47 -6.63 -5.82
C LEU A 550 20.03 -7.14 -5.68
N ARG A 551 19.24 -6.57 -4.77
CA ARG A 551 17.83 -6.95 -4.59
C ARG A 551 16.97 -6.50 -5.78
N HIS A 552 17.16 -5.28 -6.27
CA HIS A 552 16.47 -4.77 -7.46
C HIS A 552 16.68 -5.72 -8.66
N ILE A 553 17.94 -6.04 -8.96
CA ILE A 553 18.30 -6.91 -10.08
C ILE A 553 17.73 -8.32 -9.89
N TRP A 554 17.81 -8.90 -8.69
CA TRP A 554 17.29 -10.25 -8.46
C TRP A 554 15.76 -10.35 -8.59
N LEU A 555 15.03 -9.35 -8.09
CA LEU A 555 13.56 -9.29 -8.13
C LEU A 555 13.04 -9.02 -9.54
N LYS A 556 13.76 -8.23 -10.34
CA LYS A 556 13.39 -7.89 -11.73
C LYS A 556 14.15 -8.71 -12.78
N ARG A 557 14.93 -9.73 -12.38
CA ARG A 557 15.84 -10.49 -13.27
C ARG A 557 15.16 -11.01 -14.53
N ASP A 558 13.94 -11.54 -14.41
CA ASP A 558 13.23 -12.18 -15.53
C ASP A 558 12.74 -11.11 -16.52
N ASP A 559 12.33 -9.95 -16.00
CA ASP A 559 11.91 -8.80 -16.79
C ASP A 559 13.11 -8.11 -17.45
N ILE A 560 14.26 -8.03 -16.76
CA ILE A 560 15.53 -7.52 -17.31
C ILE A 560 16.05 -8.44 -18.43
N ILE A 561 15.99 -9.77 -18.26
CA ILE A 561 16.35 -10.73 -19.31
C ILE A 561 15.47 -10.50 -20.55
N LYS A 562 14.15 -10.43 -20.36
CA LYS A 562 13.20 -10.21 -21.45
C LYS A 562 13.47 -8.88 -22.16
N GLN A 563 13.73 -7.81 -21.40
CA GLN A 563 14.11 -6.51 -21.93
C GLN A 563 15.40 -6.59 -22.77
N ALA A 564 16.45 -7.19 -22.24
CA ALA A 564 17.74 -7.31 -22.93
C ALA A 564 17.65 -8.15 -24.21
N GLU A 565 16.89 -9.25 -24.19
CA GLU A 565 16.64 -10.08 -25.38
C GLU A 565 15.86 -9.32 -26.46
N ASN A 566 14.80 -8.60 -26.07
CA ASN A 566 13.99 -7.81 -26.99
C ASN A 566 14.79 -6.68 -27.64
N TRP A 567 15.55 -5.91 -26.86
CA TRP A 567 16.36 -4.81 -27.37
C TRP A 567 17.51 -5.30 -28.28
N LEU A 568 18.10 -6.46 -28.01
CA LEU A 568 19.06 -7.09 -28.93
C LEU A 568 18.44 -7.46 -30.28
N ILE A 569 17.19 -7.97 -30.30
CA ILE A 569 16.50 -8.34 -31.54
C ILE A 569 16.16 -7.09 -32.37
N LEU A 570 15.58 -6.07 -31.72
CA LEU A 570 15.21 -4.81 -32.37
C LEU A 570 16.44 -4.12 -32.99
N ASN A 571 17.57 -4.11 -32.27
CA ASN A 571 18.81 -3.50 -32.77
C ASN A 571 19.40 -4.20 -34.00
N LYS A 572 19.24 -5.53 -34.11
CA LYS A 572 19.68 -6.27 -35.30
C LYS A 572 18.83 -5.98 -36.53
N ASN A 573 17.51 -5.88 -36.36
CA ASN A 573 16.58 -5.64 -37.46
C ASN A 573 16.70 -4.22 -38.05
N VAL A 574 17.09 -3.24 -37.24
CA VAL A 574 17.29 -1.86 -37.71
C VAL A 574 18.65 -1.69 -38.40
N SER A 575 19.69 -2.38 -37.90
CA SER A 575 21.02 -2.34 -38.51
C SER A 575 21.04 -2.92 -39.94
N SER A 576 20.21 -3.92 -40.23
CA SER A 576 20.07 -4.48 -41.58
C SER A 576 19.27 -3.60 -42.56
N MET A 577 18.53 -2.60 -42.06
CA MET A 577 17.77 -1.65 -42.88
C MET A 577 18.53 -0.36 -43.22
N ALA A 578 19.62 -0.07 -42.50
CA ALA A 578 20.34 1.21 -42.58
C ALA A 578 21.47 1.27 -43.64
N GLU A 579 21.64 0.24 -44.48
CA GLU A 579 22.65 0.22 -45.56
C GLU A 579 22.23 1.04 -46.81
N SER A 580 21.80 2.29 -46.64
CA SER A 580 21.58 3.22 -47.77
C SER A 580 22.26 4.59 -47.54
N PRO A 581 22.83 5.23 -48.58
CA PRO A 581 24.07 5.99 -48.45
C PRO A 581 23.91 7.53 -48.35
N ASP A 582 22.89 8.04 -47.67
CA ASP A 582 22.71 9.49 -47.51
C ASP A 582 22.36 9.83 -46.06
N PHE A 583 23.34 10.16 -45.21
CA PHE A 583 23.24 11.14 -44.11
C PHE A 583 24.52 11.12 -43.26
N GLU A 584 25.27 12.23 -43.28
CA GLU A 584 26.39 12.49 -42.37
C GLU A 584 25.88 12.86 -40.97
N ALA A 585 26.09 11.97 -40.00
CA ALA A 585 26.20 12.30 -38.58
C ALA A 585 27.01 11.20 -37.87
N THR A 586 27.97 11.62 -37.03
CA THR A 586 28.96 10.81 -36.29
C THR A 586 28.41 9.46 -35.80
N PRO A 587 28.84 8.33 -36.40
CA PRO A 587 28.44 7.02 -35.92
C PRO A 587 29.39 6.58 -34.82
N MET A 588 28.89 6.42 -33.59
CA MET A 588 29.40 5.31 -32.79
C MET A 588 28.74 4.05 -33.37
N SER A 589 29.33 3.56 -34.46
CA SER A 589 28.95 2.29 -35.09
C SER A 589 29.00 1.18 -34.05
N LEU A 590 28.07 0.23 -34.14
CA LEU A 590 28.09 -1.04 -33.41
C LEU A 590 29.46 -1.72 -33.62
N THR A 591 30.40 -1.46 -32.72
CA THR A 591 31.56 -2.33 -32.62
C THR A 591 31.06 -3.66 -32.08
N ALA A 592 31.59 -4.77 -32.61
CA ALA A 592 31.29 -6.13 -32.16
C ALA A 592 31.46 -6.35 -30.63
N GLY A 593 32.06 -5.38 -29.92
CA GLY A 593 32.21 -5.36 -28.47
C GLY A 593 30.92 -5.08 -27.68
N GLY A 594 29.92 -4.37 -28.23
CA GLY A 594 28.71 -3.94 -27.48
C GLY A 594 27.70 -5.04 -27.13
N GLU A 595 27.53 -6.05 -28.01
CA GLU A 595 26.64 -7.18 -27.73
C GLU A 595 27.18 -8.13 -26.65
N THR A 596 28.50 -8.19 -26.49
CA THR A 596 29.16 -9.17 -25.62
C THR A 596 28.82 -8.96 -24.14
N PRO A 597 28.91 -7.73 -23.59
CA PRO A 597 28.43 -7.43 -22.23
C PRO A 597 26.95 -7.75 -22.01
N ILE A 598 26.07 -7.45 -22.97
CA ILE A 598 24.63 -7.73 -22.84
C ILE A 598 24.38 -9.25 -22.80
N ARG A 599 25.06 -10.03 -23.63
CA ARG A 599 24.97 -11.50 -23.60
C ARG A 599 25.50 -12.07 -22.29
N ARG A 600 26.56 -11.48 -21.72
CA ARG A 600 27.08 -11.85 -20.39
C ARG A 600 26.09 -11.51 -19.27
N LEU A 601 25.47 -10.32 -19.32
CA LEU A 601 24.39 -9.93 -18.41
C LEU A 601 23.27 -10.97 -18.41
N ILE A 602 22.74 -11.32 -19.59
CA ILE A 602 21.67 -12.33 -19.74
C ILE A 602 22.12 -13.68 -19.15
N ALA A 603 23.34 -14.13 -19.44
CA ALA A 603 23.86 -15.40 -18.94
C ALA A 603 23.97 -15.41 -17.40
N GLU A 604 24.48 -14.33 -16.81
CA GLU A 604 24.63 -14.20 -15.35
C GLU A 604 23.27 -14.11 -14.65
N LEU A 605 22.31 -13.35 -15.20
CA LEU A 605 20.94 -13.28 -14.68
C LEU A 605 20.20 -14.62 -14.76
N LYS A 606 20.36 -15.37 -15.86
CA LYS A 606 19.80 -16.73 -16.00
C LYS A 606 20.42 -17.72 -15.00
N GLY A 607 21.65 -17.46 -14.57
CA GLY A 607 22.35 -18.25 -13.54
C GLY A 607 21.93 -17.93 -12.10
N MET A 608 21.11 -16.90 -11.85
CA MET A 608 20.65 -16.57 -10.51
C MET A 608 19.65 -17.63 -9.96
N PRO A 609 19.67 -17.97 -8.66
CA PRO A 609 18.79 -18.99 -8.07
C PRO A 609 17.28 -18.66 -8.20
N ARG A 610 16.43 -19.65 -8.51
CA ARG A 610 14.94 -19.55 -8.66
C ARG A 610 14.18 -20.61 -7.81
N PRO A 611 12.95 -20.35 -7.31
CA PRO A 611 12.04 -21.39 -6.78
C PRO A 611 11.51 -22.35 -7.87
N LEU A 612 11.26 -23.63 -7.55
CA LEU A 612 10.98 -24.70 -8.53
C LEU A 612 9.55 -24.66 -9.15
N PRO A 613 9.37 -25.01 -10.44
CA PRO A 613 8.06 -25.18 -11.09
C PRO A 613 7.10 -26.16 -10.39
N SER A 614 5.81 -25.82 -10.36
CA SER A 614 4.79 -26.48 -9.53
C SER A 614 4.40 -27.92 -9.93
N ASP A 615 4.85 -28.36 -11.12
CA ASP A 615 4.66 -29.69 -11.71
C ASP A 615 5.77 -30.69 -11.34
N LEU A 616 6.77 -30.24 -10.58
CA LEU A 616 7.90 -31.06 -10.07
C LEU A 616 7.66 -31.62 -8.66
N ILE A 617 6.60 -31.17 -7.98
CA ILE A 617 6.22 -31.58 -6.62
C ILE A 617 4.97 -32.47 -6.69
N SER A 618 4.99 -33.61 -6.00
CA SER A 618 3.85 -34.52 -5.96
C SER A 618 2.63 -33.85 -5.33
N LYS A 619 1.42 -34.30 -5.71
CA LYS A 619 0.16 -33.75 -5.15
C LYS A 619 0.14 -33.84 -3.63
N GLU A 620 0.58 -34.96 -3.08
CA GLU A 620 0.61 -35.20 -1.64
C GLU A 620 1.53 -34.20 -0.91
N VAL A 621 2.75 -34.01 -1.42
CA VAL A 621 3.73 -33.08 -0.83
C VAL A 621 3.26 -31.63 -0.99
N LYS A 622 2.72 -31.27 -2.15
CA LYS A 622 2.18 -29.93 -2.43
C LYS A 622 1.02 -29.59 -1.50
N GLU A 623 0.09 -30.53 -1.29
CA GLU A 623 -1.01 -30.34 -0.35
C GLU A 623 -0.52 -30.26 1.10
N ALA A 624 0.48 -31.06 1.48
CA ALA A 624 1.05 -31.02 2.81
C ALA A 624 1.67 -29.65 3.11
N LEU A 625 2.49 -29.14 2.21
CA LEU A 625 3.10 -27.81 2.32
C LEU A 625 2.05 -26.70 2.36
N LYS A 626 1.02 -26.75 1.49
CA LYS A 626 -0.08 -25.78 1.49
C LYS A 626 -0.87 -25.78 2.80
N LYS A 627 -1.04 -26.95 3.43
CA LYS A 627 -1.78 -27.12 4.69
C LYS A 627 -0.88 -26.94 5.93
N GLY A 628 0.38 -26.54 5.76
CA GLY A 628 1.35 -26.42 6.86
C GLY A 628 1.65 -27.73 7.59
N LYS A 629 1.42 -28.88 6.93
CA LYS A 629 1.70 -30.21 7.50
C LYS A 629 3.20 -30.51 7.48
N PRO A 630 3.72 -31.31 8.43
CA PRO A 630 5.12 -31.70 8.46
C PRO A 630 5.49 -32.53 7.23
N VAL A 631 6.56 -32.12 6.54
CA VAL A 631 7.14 -32.81 5.39
C VAL A 631 8.60 -33.14 5.70
N VAL A 632 9.05 -34.33 5.30
CA VAL A 632 10.44 -34.78 5.45
C VAL A 632 10.96 -35.23 4.08
N ALA A 633 12.01 -34.57 3.60
CA ALA A 633 12.70 -35.00 2.39
C ALA A 633 13.48 -36.29 2.63
N LEU A 634 13.63 -37.09 1.57
CA LEU A 634 14.49 -38.29 1.53
C LEU A 634 15.33 -38.27 0.24
N GLU A 635 16.59 -38.69 0.33
CA GLU A 635 17.46 -38.79 -0.84
C GLU A 635 17.27 -40.11 -1.58
N SER A 636 17.50 -40.11 -2.90
CA SER A 636 17.42 -41.32 -3.73
C SER A 636 18.77 -42.00 -3.97
N THR A 637 19.91 -41.41 -3.57
CA THR A 637 21.22 -42.09 -3.67
C THR A 637 21.29 -43.33 -2.79
N VAL A 638 20.66 -43.33 -1.61
CA VAL A 638 20.57 -44.51 -0.74
C VAL A 638 19.90 -45.68 -1.46
N ILE A 639 18.90 -45.39 -2.30
CA ILE A 639 18.11 -46.38 -3.04
C ILE A 639 18.85 -46.85 -4.30
N THR A 640 19.49 -45.93 -5.01
CA THR A 640 20.09 -46.22 -6.32
C THR A 640 21.52 -46.78 -6.22
N HIS A 641 22.32 -46.31 -5.26
CA HIS A 641 23.75 -46.62 -5.13
C HIS A 641 24.15 -47.07 -3.72
N GLY A 642 23.30 -46.86 -2.71
CA GLY A 642 23.63 -47.11 -1.31
C GLY A 642 23.35 -48.54 -0.83
N LEU A 643 22.38 -49.23 -1.44
CA LEU A 643 21.95 -50.57 -1.05
C LEU A 643 21.68 -51.44 -2.30
N PRO A 644 21.89 -52.77 -2.22
CA PRO A 644 21.56 -53.68 -3.31
C PRO A 644 20.05 -53.94 -3.40
N PHE A 645 19.58 -54.39 -4.57
CA PHE A 645 18.21 -54.86 -4.75
C PHE A 645 18.02 -56.28 -4.18
N PRO A 646 16.90 -56.61 -3.51
CA PRO A 646 15.70 -55.79 -3.27
C PRO A 646 15.76 -54.90 -2.01
N ASN A 647 16.82 -54.99 -1.21
CA ASN A 647 16.92 -54.26 0.07
C ASN A 647 16.81 -52.74 -0.08
N ASN A 648 17.25 -52.18 -1.21
CA ASN A 648 17.10 -50.76 -1.52
C ASN A 648 15.64 -50.31 -1.62
N LEU A 649 14.79 -51.06 -2.34
CA LEU A 649 13.37 -50.79 -2.49
C LEU A 649 12.64 -50.96 -1.15
N GLU A 650 12.93 -52.07 -0.47
CA GLU A 650 12.36 -52.36 0.85
C GLU A 650 12.71 -51.26 1.85
N THR A 651 13.96 -50.80 1.85
CA THR A 651 14.41 -49.69 2.69
C THR A 651 13.72 -48.38 2.31
N GLY A 652 13.61 -48.06 1.01
CA GLY A 652 12.87 -46.88 0.55
C GLY A 652 11.43 -46.85 1.08
N LYS A 653 10.69 -47.96 0.90
CA LYS A 653 9.33 -48.13 1.43
C LYS A 653 9.28 -48.07 2.96
N LEU A 654 10.26 -48.67 3.63
CA LEU A 654 10.38 -48.64 5.08
C LEU A 654 10.52 -47.20 5.59
N LEU A 655 11.39 -46.38 5.00
CA LEU A 655 11.62 -45.01 5.43
C LEU A 655 10.38 -44.13 5.22
N GLU A 656 9.73 -44.23 4.05
CA GLU A 656 8.47 -43.52 3.80
C GLU A 656 7.39 -43.90 4.82
N ASN A 657 7.27 -45.20 5.13
CA ASN A 657 6.31 -45.69 6.11
C ASN A 657 6.60 -45.22 7.54
N GLU A 658 7.86 -45.12 7.94
CA GLU A 658 8.22 -44.65 9.29
C GLU A 658 7.94 -43.16 9.47
N ILE A 659 8.12 -42.35 8.42
CA ILE A 659 7.71 -40.93 8.40
C ILE A 659 6.19 -40.83 8.49
N ARG A 660 5.45 -41.63 7.71
CA ARG A 660 3.98 -41.67 7.72
C ARG A 660 3.40 -42.05 9.09
N LYS A 661 4.03 -43.00 9.81
CA LYS A 661 3.63 -43.41 11.18
C LYS A 661 3.67 -42.25 12.18
N LYS A 662 4.47 -41.21 11.91
CA LYS A 662 4.60 -40.00 12.73
C LYS A 662 3.76 -38.83 12.22
N ALA A 663 2.79 -39.10 11.35
CA ALA A 663 1.90 -38.11 10.72
C ALA A 663 2.62 -37.05 9.85
N ALA A 664 3.89 -37.30 9.50
CA ALA A 664 4.62 -36.50 8.52
C ALA A 664 4.52 -37.12 7.12
N ILE A 665 4.71 -36.28 6.10
CA ILE A 665 4.64 -36.67 4.70
C ILE A 665 6.05 -36.86 4.14
N PRO A 666 6.40 -38.05 3.64
CA PRO A 666 7.69 -38.27 3.02
C PRO A 666 7.75 -37.65 1.62
N ALA A 667 8.90 -37.07 1.29
CA ALA A 667 9.18 -36.52 -0.03
C ALA A 667 10.50 -37.11 -0.54
N THR A 668 10.47 -38.34 -1.07
CA THR A 668 11.63 -38.92 -1.76
C THR A 668 11.93 -38.13 -3.02
N ILE A 669 13.16 -37.63 -3.16
CA ILE A 669 13.57 -36.76 -4.27
C ILE A 669 14.46 -37.53 -5.24
N ALA A 670 14.15 -37.46 -6.54
CA ALA A 670 14.96 -38.05 -7.61
C ALA A 670 14.86 -37.26 -8.92
N LEU A 671 15.71 -37.62 -9.88
CA LEU A 671 15.65 -37.11 -11.25
C LEU A 671 15.18 -38.23 -12.18
N MET A 672 14.19 -37.97 -13.03
CA MET A 672 13.85 -38.89 -14.11
C MET A 672 13.23 -38.18 -15.29
N ASN A 673 13.49 -38.68 -16.51
CA ASN A 673 12.84 -38.23 -17.75
C ASN A 673 12.93 -36.70 -17.95
N GLY A 674 14.03 -36.09 -17.51
CA GLY A 674 14.27 -34.65 -17.60
C GLY A 674 13.48 -33.80 -16.62
N LYS A 675 12.93 -34.42 -15.57
CA LYS A 675 12.21 -33.72 -14.51
C LYS A 675 12.81 -34.02 -13.14
N VAL A 676 12.79 -33.01 -12.29
CA VAL A 676 12.91 -33.21 -10.84
C VAL A 676 11.59 -33.78 -10.34
N LYS A 677 11.67 -34.77 -9.44
CA LYS A 677 10.52 -35.37 -8.78
C LYS A 677 10.69 -35.24 -7.28
N ILE A 678 9.76 -34.54 -6.63
CA ILE A 678 9.73 -34.34 -5.17
C ILE A 678 8.50 -35.05 -4.62
N GLY A 679 8.73 -36.21 -4.01
CA GLY A 679 7.71 -37.21 -3.71
C GLY A 679 7.51 -38.16 -4.89
N LEU A 680 8.10 -39.35 -4.82
CA LEU A 680 7.94 -40.39 -5.84
C LEU A 680 6.66 -41.19 -5.62
N SER A 681 6.04 -41.65 -6.70
CA SER A 681 5.05 -42.72 -6.60
C SER A 681 5.71 -44.07 -6.27
N GLU A 682 4.92 -45.05 -5.84
CA GLU A 682 5.43 -46.41 -5.57
C GLU A 682 6.06 -47.03 -6.84
N ASP A 683 5.46 -46.83 -8.00
CA ASP A 683 6.01 -47.25 -9.30
C ASP A 683 7.33 -46.56 -9.63
N GLU A 684 7.43 -45.25 -9.36
CA GLU A 684 8.64 -44.47 -9.59
C GLU A 684 9.78 -44.90 -8.65
N LEU A 685 9.47 -45.18 -7.38
CA LEU A 685 10.39 -45.70 -6.38
C LEU A 685 10.92 -47.10 -6.77
N GLU A 686 10.02 -47.98 -7.20
CA GLU A 686 10.38 -49.29 -7.73
C GLU A 686 11.26 -49.17 -8.98
N LYS A 687 10.90 -48.27 -9.90
CA LYS A 687 11.66 -48.05 -11.13
C LYS A 687 13.11 -47.64 -10.85
N ILE A 688 13.37 -46.74 -9.91
CA ILE A 688 14.74 -46.30 -9.59
C ILE A 688 15.54 -47.36 -8.80
N SER A 689 14.88 -48.33 -8.17
CA SER A 689 15.51 -49.39 -7.39
C SER A 689 16.02 -50.58 -8.21
N ARG A 690 15.44 -50.81 -9.40
CA ARG A 690 15.71 -52.00 -10.22
C ARG A 690 17.09 -51.94 -10.92
N PRO A 691 17.89 -53.02 -10.90
CA PRO A 691 19.24 -53.04 -11.45
C PRO A 691 19.31 -52.85 -12.98
N GLY A 692 18.21 -53.08 -13.72
CA GLY A 692 18.13 -52.84 -15.17
C GLY A 692 18.06 -51.36 -15.58
N ASN A 693 17.75 -50.46 -14.65
CA ASN A 693 17.66 -49.03 -14.92
C ASN A 693 18.96 -48.35 -14.46
N LYS A 694 19.93 -48.20 -15.37
CA LYS A 694 21.19 -47.48 -15.09
C LYS A 694 20.86 -46.07 -14.58
N SER A 695 21.18 -45.81 -13.32
CA SER A 695 21.00 -44.51 -12.68
C SER A 695 22.36 -43.85 -12.46
N VAL A 696 22.37 -42.51 -12.46
CA VAL A 696 23.57 -41.71 -12.19
C VAL A 696 23.47 -41.16 -10.78
N LYS A 697 24.55 -41.21 -10.01
CA LYS A 697 24.65 -40.50 -8.74
C LYS A 697 24.82 -39.00 -9.02
N ALA A 698 23.81 -38.21 -8.68
CA ALA A 698 23.72 -36.80 -9.03
C ALA A 698 23.90 -35.91 -7.80
N SER A 699 25.02 -35.19 -7.74
CA SER A 699 25.21 -34.08 -6.81
C SER A 699 24.61 -32.78 -7.37
N ALA A 700 24.67 -31.68 -6.62
CA ALA A 700 24.10 -30.40 -7.03
C ALA A 700 24.63 -29.91 -8.39
N ARG A 701 25.92 -30.18 -8.69
CA ARG A 701 26.56 -29.85 -9.98
C ARG A 701 26.06 -30.69 -11.16
N ASP A 702 25.52 -31.88 -10.89
CA ASP A 702 25.15 -32.85 -11.91
C ASP A 702 23.69 -32.67 -12.37
N LEU A 703 22.87 -31.94 -11.60
CA LEU A 703 21.42 -31.77 -11.81
C LEU A 703 21.08 -31.40 -13.26
N ALA A 704 21.70 -30.34 -13.81
CA ALA A 704 21.41 -29.86 -15.15
C ALA A 704 21.75 -30.91 -16.23
N ASN A 705 22.90 -31.56 -16.12
CA ASN A 705 23.35 -32.56 -17.08
C ASN A 705 22.44 -33.80 -17.08
N VAL A 706 22.02 -34.24 -15.90
CA VAL A 706 21.13 -35.40 -15.75
C VAL A 706 19.72 -35.10 -16.28
N LEU A 707 19.20 -33.90 -16.00
CA LEU A 707 17.91 -33.43 -16.51
C LEU A 707 17.92 -33.30 -18.03
N GLU A 708 18.93 -32.63 -18.60
CA GLU A 708 19.03 -32.43 -20.05
C GLU A 708 19.10 -33.76 -20.81
N LYS A 709 19.92 -34.69 -20.31
CA LYS A 709 20.05 -36.03 -20.91
C LYS A 709 18.87 -36.95 -20.60
N LYS A 710 17.89 -36.46 -19.83
CA LYS A 710 16.70 -37.19 -19.38
C LYS A 710 17.03 -38.50 -18.66
N TRP A 711 18.18 -38.54 -18.00
CA TRP A 711 18.66 -39.72 -17.28
C TRP A 711 17.91 -39.91 -15.96
N ILE A 712 17.94 -41.14 -15.44
CA ILE A 712 17.53 -41.42 -14.07
C ILE A 712 18.70 -41.04 -13.16
N GLY A 713 18.44 -40.17 -12.19
CA GLY A 713 19.45 -39.67 -11.26
C GLY A 713 19.04 -39.89 -9.81
N GLY A 714 19.89 -40.58 -9.06
CA GLY A 714 19.82 -40.63 -7.59
C GLY A 714 20.46 -39.37 -7.01
N THR A 715 19.69 -38.53 -6.31
CA THR A 715 20.18 -37.28 -5.73
C THR A 715 20.99 -37.55 -4.48
N THR A 716 22.17 -36.95 -4.33
CA THR A 716 22.96 -37.00 -3.08
C THR A 716 22.36 -36.07 -2.03
N VAL A 717 22.95 -36.01 -0.83
CA VAL A 717 22.60 -35.03 0.21
C VAL A 717 22.59 -33.60 -0.34
N ALA A 718 23.67 -33.13 -0.99
CA ALA A 718 23.71 -31.79 -1.58
C ALA A 718 22.57 -31.51 -2.58
N ALA A 719 22.35 -32.41 -3.54
CA ALA A 719 21.26 -32.26 -4.52
C ALA A 719 19.87 -32.28 -3.87
N THR A 720 19.68 -33.17 -2.90
CA THR A 720 18.41 -33.33 -2.18
C THR A 720 18.10 -32.09 -1.33
N MET A 721 19.09 -31.56 -0.61
CA MET A 721 18.96 -30.31 0.15
C MET A 721 18.53 -29.15 -0.74
N ARG A 722 19.25 -28.94 -1.85
CA ARG A 722 18.94 -27.87 -2.81
C ARG A 722 17.50 -27.95 -3.29
N LEU A 723 17.07 -29.14 -3.73
CA LEU A 723 15.72 -29.35 -4.27
C LEU A 723 14.64 -29.30 -3.19
N ALA A 724 14.92 -29.81 -1.98
CA ALA A 724 14.02 -29.72 -0.83
C ALA A 724 13.77 -28.26 -0.41
N HIS A 725 14.83 -27.45 -0.32
CA HIS A 725 14.72 -26.03 0.00
C HIS A 725 13.89 -25.27 -1.04
N LEU A 726 14.17 -25.50 -2.33
CA LEU A 726 13.42 -24.89 -3.41
C LEU A 726 11.94 -25.30 -3.45
N ALA A 727 11.58 -26.43 -2.83
CA ALA A 727 10.21 -26.87 -2.64
C ALA A 727 9.60 -26.43 -1.30
N GLY A 728 10.32 -25.70 -0.45
CA GLY A 728 9.84 -25.25 0.86
C GLY A 728 9.88 -26.32 1.95
N ILE A 729 10.64 -27.41 1.77
CA ILE A 729 10.80 -28.47 2.77
C ILE A 729 11.98 -28.15 3.69
N ARG A 730 11.72 -28.05 5.00
CA ARG A 730 12.72 -27.61 5.99
C ARG A 730 13.55 -28.74 6.61
N VAL A 731 13.05 -29.97 6.60
CA VAL A 731 13.68 -31.14 7.26
C VAL A 731 13.96 -32.25 6.25
N PHE A 732 15.16 -32.83 6.32
CA PHE A 732 15.66 -33.88 5.44
C PHE A 732 16.30 -35.00 6.27
N ALA A 733 15.93 -36.26 6.03
CA ALA A 733 16.56 -37.42 6.65
C ALA A 733 17.48 -38.18 5.68
N THR A 734 18.68 -38.54 6.15
CA THR A 734 19.62 -39.43 5.46
C THR A 734 20.30 -40.37 6.48
N GLY A 735 21.07 -41.34 5.99
CA GLY A 735 21.91 -42.16 6.85
C GLY A 735 23.06 -41.34 7.43
N GLY A 736 23.80 -40.64 6.57
CA GLY A 736 25.03 -39.93 6.95
C GLY A 736 25.49 -39.02 5.84
N ILE A 737 26.01 -37.86 6.18
CA ILE A 737 26.49 -36.89 5.19
C ILE A 737 27.83 -37.32 4.59
N GLY A 738 28.13 -36.83 3.39
CA GLY A 738 29.52 -36.76 2.93
C GLY A 738 30.31 -35.76 3.77
N GLY A 739 31.63 -35.70 3.56
CA GLY A 739 32.50 -34.84 4.35
C GLY A 739 33.88 -34.70 3.74
N VAL A 740 34.85 -34.29 4.54
CA VAL A 740 36.26 -34.24 4.14
C VAL A 740 36.80 -35.65 4.12
N HIS A 741 37.37 -36.09 3.00
CA HIS A 741 37.98 -37.42 2.92
C HIS A 741 39.32 -37.45 3.66
N ARG A 742 39.73 -38.64 4.12
CA ARG A 742 41.05 -38.83 4.72
C ARG A 742 42.13 -38.56 3.66
N GLY A 743 43.11 -37.70 3.98
CA GLY A 743 44.13 -37.26 3.03
C GLY A 743 43.73 -36.06 2.15
N ALA A 744 42.56 -35.45 2.38
CA ALA A 744 42.08 -34.30 1.60
C ALA A 744 42.98 -33.06 1.67
N GLU A 745 43.89 -32.96 2.64
CA GLU A 745 44.94 -31.93 2.67
C GLU A 745 45.89 -32.01 1.47
N GLN A 746 45.95 -33.16 0.78
CA GLN A 746 46.70 -33.38 -0.45
C GLN A 746 45.78 -33.52 -1.66
N THR A 747 44.69 -34.27 -1.53
CA THR A 747 43.81 -34.63 -2.66
C THR A 747 42.70 -33.63 -2.95
N PHE A 748 42.36 -32.81 -1.95
CA PHE A 748 41.22 -31.89 -1.94
C PHE A 748 39.88 -32.61 -2.19
N ASP A 749 39.80 -33.90 -1.87
CA ASP A 749 38.57 -34.69 -1.96
C ASP A 749 37.63 -34.33 -0.80
N VAL A 750 36.77 -33.33 -1.04
CA VAL A 750 35.81 -32.81 -0.08
C VAL A 750 34.41 -32.86 -0.68
N SER A 751 33.47 -33.47 0.05
CA SER A 751 32.09 -33.59 -0.41
C SER A 751 31.42 -32.22 -0.58
N ALA A 752 30.70 -32.05 -1.70
CA ALA A 752 29.85 -30.90 -1.95
C ALA A 752 28.73 -30.73 -0.90
N ASP A 753 28.41 -31.79 -0.15
CA ASP A 753 27.41 -31.75 0.94
C ASP A 753 27.76 -30.67 1.98
N LEU A 754 29.04 -30.49 2.31
CA LEU A 754 29.47 -29.51 3.31
C LEU A 754 29.26 -28.07 2.84
N THR A 755 29.56 -27.80 1.56
CA THR A 755 29.33 -26.48 0.97
C THR A 755 27.86 -26.17 0.77
N GLU A 756 27.01 -27.18 0.58
CA GLU A 756 25.57 -27.00 0.48
C GLU A 756 24.95 -26.73 1.86
N LEU A 757 25.42 -27.41 2.91
CA LEU A 757 25.07 -27.14 4.30
C LEU A 757 25.34 -25.70 4.74
N GLY A 758 26.38 -25.06 4.21
CA GLY A 758 26.66 -23.64 4.47
C GLY A 758 25.73 -22.64 3.78
N LYS A 759 24.87 -23.08 2.85
CA LYS A 759 24.15 -22.17 1.93
C LYS A 759 22.65 -22.45 1.80
N THR A 760 22.18 -23.58 2.32
CA THR A 760 20.81 -24.06 2.08
C THR A 760 20.12 -24.34 3.41
N PRO A 761 19.05 -23.60 3.77
CA PRO A 761 18.42 -23.67 5.08
C PRO A 761 17.50 -24.89 5.21
N VAL A 762 18.13 -26.06 5.27
CA VAL A 762 17.50 -27.36 5.51
C VAL A 762 18.18 -28.01 6.71
N ALA A 763 17.38 -28.58 7.60
CA ALA A 763 17.85 -29.36 8.74
C ALA A 763 18.07 -30.81 8.28
N VAL A 764 19.33 -31.24 8.27
CA VAL A 764 19.73 -32.58 7.84
C VAL A 764 19.90 -33.47 9.06
N VAL A 765 18.98 -34.43 9.22
CA VAL A 765 18.99 -35.42 10.29
C VAL A 765 19.76 -36.65 9.80
N CYS A 766 20.88 -36.96 10.46
CA CYS A 766 21.78 -38.04 10.03
C CYS A 766 22.58 -38.63 11.20
N ALA A 767 23.28 -39.75 10.98
CA ALA A 767 24.16 -40.36 11.97
C ALA A 767 25.59 -39.77 11.97
N GLY A 768 25.72 -38.48 11.62
CA GLY A 768 27.00 -37.81 11.42
C GLY A 768 27.59 -38.03 10.02
N ALA A 769 28.90 -37.85 9.90
CA ALA A 769 29.63 -38.09 8.66
C ALA A 769 29.89 -39.59 8.48
N LYS A 770 29.79 -40.10 7.25
CA LYS A 770 30.10 -41.51 6.92
C LYS A 770 31.49 -41.91 7.47
N SER A 771 31.62 -43.13 7.99
CA SER A 771 32.83 -43.62 8.70
C SER A 771 34.13 -43.57 7.89
N ILE A 772 34.03 -43.53 6.56
CA ILE A 772 35.17 -43.43 5.63
C ILE A 772 35.86 -42.06 5.61
N LEU A 773 35.27 -41.06 6.28
CA LEU A 773 35.66 -39.66 6.22
C LEU A 773 36.55 -39.25 7.40
N ASP A 774 37.12 -38.06 7.30
CA ASP A 774 37.87 -37.37 8.35
C ASP A 774 36.91 -36.48 9.14
N VAL A 775 36.41 -36.99 10.27
CA VAL A 775 35.42 -36.30 11.11
C VAL A 775 35.96 -34.97 11.67
N PRO A 776 37.18 -34.89 12.25
CA PRO A 776 37.75 -33.62 12.70
C PRO A 776 37.75 -32.55 11.60
N LYS A 777 38.32 -32.85 10.42
CA LYS A 777 38.35 -31.87 9.32
C LYS A 777 36.95 -31.55 8.80
N THR A 778 36.02 -32.49 8.86
CA THR A 778 34.62 -32.25 8.48
C THR A 778 33.96 -31.22 9.39
N LEU A 779 34.16 -31.30 10.71
CA LEU A 779 33.60 -30.32 11.66
C LEU A 779 34.22 -28.93 11.47
N GLU A 780 35.54 -28.84 11.32
CA GLU A 780 36.25 -27.58 11.02
C GLU A 780 35.75 -26.95 9.71
N PHE A 781 35.51 -27.76 8.69
CA PHE A 781 34.96 -27.28 7.43
C PHE A 781 33.52 -26.79 7.61
N LEU A 782 32.69 -27.48 8.39
CA LEU A 782 31.31 -27.05 8.67
C LEU A 782 31.26 -25.74 9.48
N GLU A 783 32.17 -25.56 10.44
CA GLU A 783 32.36 -24.31 11.16
C GLU A 783 32.73 -23.18 10.18
N THR A 784 33.70 -23.42 9.30
CA THR A 784 34.12 -22.47 8.26
C THR A 784 32.96 -22.11 7.32
N GLN A 785 32.08 -23.06 7.01
CA GLN A 785 30.88 -22.84 6.20
C GLN A 785 29.71 -22.23 6.98
N SER A 786 29.89 -21.87 8.26
CA SER A 786 28.83 -21.36 9.14
C SER A 786 27.62 -22.30 9.25
N CYS A 787 27.83 -23.61 9.12
CA CYS A 787 26.77 -24.58 9.32
C CYS A 787 26.51 -24.79 10.81
N ASN A 788 25.25 -24.72 11.22
CA ASN A 788 24.86 -25.00 12.60
C ASN A 788 24.87 -26.51 12.87
N VAL A 789 25.76 -27.01 13.72
CA VAL A 789 25.90 -28.43 14.02
C VAL A 789 25.38 -28.72 15.44
N ILE A 790 24.36 -29.58 15.53
CA ILE A 790 23.70 -29.94 16.79
C ILE A 790 23.70 -31.46 16.95
N VAL A 791 24.23 -31.98 18.06
CA VAL A 791 24.05 -33.39 18.43
C VAL A 791 22.72 -33.56 19.16
N HIS A 792 21.87 -34.47 18.67
CA HIS A 792 20.65 -34.87 19.36
C HIS A 792 20.97 -35.98 20.38
N GLY A 793 21.32 -35.57 21.60
CA GLY A 793 21.73 -36.46 22.68
C GLY A 793 22.14 -35.69 23.93
N LYS A 794 22.34 -36.44 25.03
CA LYS A 794 22.69 -35.87 26.35
C LYS A 794 24.13 -35.34 26.43
N GLU A 795 24.99 -35.82 25.53
CA GLU A 795 26.40 -35.49 25.51
C GLU A 795 26.75 -34.87 24.15
N PRO A 796 27.80 -34.02 24.08
CA PRO A 796 28.16 -33.30 22.86
C PRO A 796 28.91 -34.15 21.82
N TRP A 797 29.07 -35.46 22.04
CA TRP A 797 29.93 -36.29 21.18
C TRP A 797 29.31 -36.49 19.80
N PHE A 798 30.06 -36.10 18.77
CA PHE A 798 29.61 -36.25 17.40
C PHE A 798 29.63 -37.73 16.99
N PRO A 799 28.55 -38.28 16.40
CA PRO A 799 28.48 -39.70 16.02
C PRO A 799 29.32 -40.02 14.77
N GLY A 800 29.86 -41.24 14.73
CA GLY A 800 30.77 -41.72 13.67
C GLY A 800 30.08 -42.62 12.65
N PHE A 801 28.83 -42.32 12.30
CA PHE A 801 27.94 -43.14 11.46
C PHE A 801 27.56 -44.48 12.08
N PHE A 802 28.49 -45.43 12.19
CA PHE A 802 28.24 -46.72 12.82
C PHE A 802 28.43 -46.67 14.34
N THR A 803 29.23 -45.74 14.85
CA THR A 803 29.52 -45.58 16.29
C THR A 803 28.71 -44.46 16.92
N LYS A 804 28.31 -44.63 18.19
CA LYS A 804 27.52 -43.62 18.92
C LYS A 804 28.26 -42.32 19.17
N LYS A 805 29.58 -42.41 19.34
CA LYS A 805 30.44 -41.26 19.64
C LYS A 805 31.79 -41.41 18.96
N THR A 806 32.32 -40.29 18.48
CA THR A 806 33.72 -40.11 18.11
C THR A 806 34.46 -39.38 19.24
N ASN A 807 35.75 -39.13 19.04
CA ASN A 807 36.53 -38.27 19.93
C ASN A 807 36.30 -36.76 19.70
N GLN A 808 35.38 -36.40 18.79
CA GLN A 808 35.06 -35.01 18.47
C GLN A 808 33.74 -34.58 19.10
N LYS A 809 33.66 -33.31 19.49
CA LYS A 809 32.45 -32.68 20.03
C LYS A 809 31.80 -31.81 18.97
N ALA A 810 30.47 -31.80 18.94
CA ALA A 810 29.71 -30.77 18.23
C ALA A 810 29.69 -29.46 19.06
N PRO A 811 29.55 -28.29 18.40
CA PRO A 811 29.46 -27.01 19.08
C PRO A 811 28.19 -26.88 19.95
N PHE A 812 27.09 -27.52 19.53
CA PHE A 812 25.82 -27.52 20.26
C PHE A 812 25.28 -28.94 20.43
N TRP A 813 24.52 -29.19 21.50
CA TRP A 813 23.85 -30.46 21.74
C TRP A 813 22.63 -30.29 22.64
N THR A 814 21.63 -31.16 22.46
CA THR A 814 20.45 -31.26 23.32
C THR A 814 19.75 -32.60 23.07
N ASP A 815 19.17 -33.22 24.09
CA ASP A 815 18.30 -34.39 23.93
C ASP A 815 16.82 -34.02 23.73
N ASN A 816 16.53 -32.72 23.62
CA ASN A 816 15.18 -32.19 23.43
C ASN A 816 14.96 -31.73 21.97
N LEU A 817 14.27 -32.56 21.17
CA LEU A 817 13.91 -32.20 19.79
C LEU A 817 13.08 -30.91 19.67
N LYS A 818 12.33 -30.54 20.71
CA LYS A 818 11.56 -29.30 20.69
C LYS A 818 12.47 -28.08 20.71
N GLU A 819 13.58 -28.14 21.46
CA GLU A 819 14.58 -27.08 21.49
C GLU A 819 15.24 -26.94 20.11
N ILE A 820 15.56 -28.05 19.45
CA ILE A 820 16.07 -28.03 18.07
C ILE A 820 15.04 -27.38 17.14
N ALA A 821 13.75 -27.74 17.25
CA ALA A 821 12.69 -27.11 16.45
C ALA A 821 12.59 -25.59 16.70
N ASP A 822 12.68 -25.15 17.97
CA ASP A 822 12.66 -23.74 18.35
C ASP A 822 13.90 -22.98 17.81
N ILE A 823 15.07 -23.63 17.81
CA ILE A 823 16.29 -23.10 17.17
C ILE A 823 16.09 -22.92 15.66
N LEU A 824 15.48 -23.90 14.97
CA LEU A 824 15.18 -23.78 13.54
C LEU A 824 14.23 -22.61 13.26
N VAL A 825 13.19 -22.42 14.08
CA VAL A 825 12.29 -21.26 13.98
C VAL A 825 13.06 -19.96 14.20
N LYS A 826 13.97 -19.91 15.19
CA LYS A 826 14.78 -18.72 15.46
C LYS A 826 15.76 -18.39 14.33
N GLN A 827 16.35 -19.42 13.72
CA GLN A 827 17.23 -19.29 12.55
C GLN A 827 16.47 -18.72 11.34
N ASP A 828 15.21 -19.14 11.16
CA ASP A 828 14.32 -18.60 10.13
C ASP A 828 13.91 -17.15 10.45
N GLU A 829 13.60 -16.81 11.70
CA GLU A 829 13.28 -15.44 12.17
C GLU A 829 14.45 -14.45 11.94
N LEU A 830 15.69 -14.92 12.10
CA LEU A 830 16.91 -14.12 11.89
C LEU A 830 17.34 -14.05 10.43
N GLY A 831 16.69 -14.80 9.52
CA GLY A 831 17.04 -14.81 8.10
C GLY A 831 18.44 -15.32 7.79
N LEU A 832 19.01 -16.21 8.62
CA LEU A 832 20.42 -16.61 8.52
C LEU A 832 20.76 -17.40 7.23
N GLY A 833 19.78 -18.04 6.59
CA GLY A 833 19.96 -18.71 5.29
C GLY A 833 20.90 -19.93 5.28
N ILE A 834 21.43 -20.34 6.43
CA ILE A 834 22.35 -21.49 6.61
C ILE A 834 21.60 -22.79 6.90
N GLY A 835 22.22 -23.93 6.62
CA GLY A 835 21.72 -25.26 6.98
C GLY A 835 22.02 -25.65 8.43
N THR A 836 21.30 -26.66 8.93
CA THR A 836 21.50 -27.21 10.28
C THR A 836 21.77 -28.70 10.17
N LEU A 837 22.91 -29.17 10.70
CA LEU A 837 23.20 -30.59 10.81
C LEU A 837 22.72 -31.11 12.16
N VAL A 838 21.71 -31.97 12.17
CA VAL A 838 21.22 -32.66 13.38
C VAL A 838 21.82 -34.06 13.40
N ALA A 839 22.86 -34.24 14.20
CA ALA A 839 23.59 -35.50 14.30
C ALA A 839 22.98 -36.41 15.38
N CYS A 840 22.47 -37.57 14.98
CA CYS A 840 21.77 -38.52 15.82
C CYS A 840 22.60 -39.80 15.99
N PRO A 841 22.99 -40.16 17.21
CA PRO A 841 23.70 -41.42 17.46
C PRO A 841 22.90 -42.64 16.96
N PRO A 842 23.55 -43.66 16.35
CA PRO A 842 22.89 -44.90 15.98
C PRO A 842 22.25 -45.61 17.18
N PRO A 843 21.16 -46.36 16.97
CA PRO A 843 20.37 -46.94 18.07
C PRO A 843 21.05 -48.14 18.76
N THR A 844 22.13 -48.69 18.20
CA THR A 844 22.82 -49.90 18.68
C THR A 844 24.30 -49.65 18.96
N ASP A 845 24.86 -50.36 19.94
CA ASP A 845 26.29 -50.35 20.26
C ASP A 845 27.08 -51.38 19.43
N GLU A 846 26.41 -52.16 18.58
CA GLU A 846 27.08 -53.18 17.75
C GLU A 846 28.08 -52.59 16.76
N GLY A 847 27.87 -51.34 16.33
CA GLY A 847 28.82 -50.64 15.46
C GLY A 847 30.19 -50.45 16.10
N GLU A 848 30.26 -50.25 17.42
CA GLU A 848 31.54 -50.15 18.15
C GLU A 848 32.32 -51.48 18.11
N LYS A 849 31.60 -52.61 18.07
CA LYS A 849 32.21 -53.95 18.03
C LYS A 849 32.78 -54.30 16.66
N ILE A 850 32.27 -53.67 15.60
CA ILE A 850 32.73 -53.88 14.22
C ILE A 850 33.57 -52.71 13.68
N GLU A 851 33.81 -51.66 14.47
CA GLU A 851 34.54 -50.46 14.05
C GLU A 851 35.97 -50.79 13.57
N SER A 852 36.68 -51.68 14.25
CA SER A 852 38.02 -52.11 13.82
C SER A 852 37.99 -52.87 12.48
N ILE A 853 36.92 -53.65 12.25
CA ILE A 853 36.69 -54.37 10.99
C ILE A 853 36.30 -53.38 9.90
N ILE A 854 35.47 -52.37 10.21
CA ILE A 854 35.07 -51.32 9.28
C ILE A 854 36.30 -50.50 8.87
N GLN A 855 37.16 -50.08 9.81
CA GLN A 855 38.37 -49.33 9.48
C GLN A 855 39.29 -50.11 8.55
N LYS A 856 39.51 -51.40 8.82
CA LYS A 856 40.26 -52.30 7.93
C LYS A 856 39.58 -52.50 6.57
N ALA A 857 38.26 -52.64 6.56
CA ALA A 857 37.48 -52.85 5.35
C ALA A 857 37.33 -51.58 4.50
N VAL A 858 37.53 -50.40 5.08
CA VAL A 858 37.61 -49.12 4.36
C VAL A 858 38.94 -48.99 3.63
N GLU A 859 40.05 -49.48 4.21
CA GLU A 859 41.34 -49.59 3.51
C GLU A 859 41.26 -50.59 2.34
N GLU A 860 40.54 -51.70 2.52
CA GLU A 860 40.35 -52.73 1.48
C GLU A 860 39.15 -52.48 0.54
N CYS A 861 38.38 -51.40 0.74
CA CYS A 861 37.13 -51.10 0.02
C CYS A 861 36.05 -52.22 0.01
N ARG A 862 36.00 -53.07 1.06
CA ARG A 862 35.14 -54.29 1.15
C ARG A 862 34.29 -54.38 2.43
N VAL A 863 33.67 -53.27 2.84
CA VAL A 863 32.95 -53.12 4.12
C VAL A 863 31.83 -54.15 4.36
N ASN A 864 30.96 -54.40 3.39
CA ASN A 864 29.82 -55.30 3.59
C ASN A 864 30.22 -56.79 3.65
N GLU A 865 31.19 -57.19 2.83
CA GLU A 865 31.70 -58.57 2.79
C GLU A 865 32.45 -58.92 4.07
N LEU A 866 33.33 -58.02 4.54
CA LEU A 866 34.16 -58.24 5.72
C LEU A 866 33.38 -58.15 7.05
N THR A 867 32.19 -57.54 7.03
CA THR A 867 31.29 -57.48 8.20
C THR A 867 30.20 -58.56 8.17
N ALA A 868 30.23 -59.49 7.20
CA ALA A 868 29.23 -60.55 7.02
C ALA A 868 27.78 -60.03 7.02
N GLY A 869 27.54 -58.87 6.39
CA GLY A 869 26.21 -58.24 6.31
C GLY A 869 25.82 -57.37 7.50
N LYS A 870 26.55 -57.39 8.63
CA LYS A 870 26.19 -56.61 9.83
C LYS A 870 26.23 -55.11 9.62
N SER A 871 27.14 -54.60 8.78
CA SER A 871 27.17 -53.16 8.45
C SER A 871 25.91 -52.71 7.72
N MET A 872 25.30 -53.57 6.89
CA MET A 872 24.04 -53.28 6.20
C MET A 872 22.86 -53.23 7.18
N GLU A 873 22.79 -54.18 8.12
CA GLU A 873 21.76 -54.21 9.16
C GLU A 873 21.80 -52.93 10.02
N ILE A 874 23.00 -52.52 10.44
CA ILE A 874 23.19 -51.29 11.22
C ILE A 874 22.85 -50.04 10.36
N ASN A 875 23.22 -50.03 9.09
CA ASN A 875 22.90 -48.91 8.17
C ASN A 875 21.37 -48.75 7.98
N ILE A 876 20.63 -49.85 7.83
CA ILE A 876 19.16 -49.81 7.77
C ILE A 876 18.58 -49.34 9.10
N ALA A 877 19.13 -49.82 10.23
CA ALA A 877 18.67 -49.42 11.57
C ALA A 877 18.88 -47.92 11.85
N LEU A 878 20.04 -47.36 11.49
CA LEU A 878 20.30 -45.92 11.64
C LEU A 878 19.46 -45.07 10.67
N LEU A 879 19.26 -45.52 9.41
CA LEU A 879 18.40 -44.83 8.45
C LEU A 879 16.96 -44.73 8.99
N ARG A 880 16.46 -45.83 9.54
CA ARG A 880 15.15 -45.91 10.20
C ARG A 880 15.05 -44.96 11.39
N ASN A 881 16.09 -44.91 12.23
CA ASN A 881 16.14 -44.03 13.39
C ASN A 881 16.10 -42.55 12.97
N ASN A 882 16.92 -42.17 11.99
CA ASN A 882 17.00 -40.79 11.51
C ASN A 882 15.70 -40.34 10.86
N ALA A 883 15.03 -41.21 10.08
CA ALA A 883 13.72 -40.91 9.50
C ALA A 883 12.64 -40.65 10.56
N ARG A 884 12.66 -41.40 11.67
CA ARG A 884 11.74 -41.17 12.81
C ARG A 884 12.01 -39.84 13.50
N ILE A 885 13.27 -39.56 13.81
CA ILE A 885 13.69 -38.32 14.46
C ILE A 885 13.36 -37.12 13.57
N ALA A 886 13.61 -37.21 12.27
CA ALA A 886 13.26 -36.17 11.31
C ALA A 886 11.75 -35.92 11.22
N ALA A 887 10.93 -36.97 11.28
CA ALA A 887 9.49 -36.82 11.31
C ALA A 887 9.01 -36.12 12.59
N ASP A 888 9.53 -36.53 13.76
CA ASP A 888 9.22 -35.88 15.03
C ASP A 888 9.67 -34.42 15.04
N LEU A 889 10.88 -34.12 14.54
CA LEU A 889 11.41 -32.76 14.42
C LEU A 889 10.58 -31.91 13.45
N SER A 890 10.17 -32.45 12.31
CA SER A 890 9.33 -31.75 11.33
C SER A 890 7.96 -31.42 11.91
N THR A 891 7.37 -32.35 12.67
CA THR A 891 6.11 -32.13 13.40
C THR A 891 6.26 -31.05 14.47
N LEU A 892 7.30 -31.11 15.30
CA LEU A 892 7.56 -30.11 16.33
C LEU A 892 7.84 -28.72 15.73
N TYR A 893 8.55 -28.65 14.61
CA TYR A 893 8.79 -27.41 13.87
C TYR A 893 7.47 -26.83 13.33
N ALA A 894 6.62 -27.66 12.71
CA ALA A 894 5.30 -27.24 12.23
C ALA A 894 4.39 -26.76 13.37
N GLU A 895 4.44 -27.44 14.53
CA GLU A 895 3.72 -27.05 15.74
C GLU A 895 4.26 -25.77 16.37
N ALA A 896 5.57 -25.58 16.47
CA ALA A 896 6.17 -24.37 17.01
C ALA A 896 5.80 -23.15 16.14
N LYS A 897 5.78 -23.35 14.81
CA LYS A 897 5.35 -22.34 13.84
C LYS A 897 3.85 -22.02 13.95
N SER A 898 3.00 -23.01 14.23
CA SER A 898 1.55 -22.82 14.39
C SER A 898 1.13 -22.31 15.78
N ARG A 899 1.79 -22.72 16.88
CA ARG A 899 1.48 -22.25 18.25
C ARG A 899 1.73 -20.75 18.43
N LYS A 900 2.75 -20.19 17.77
CA LYS A 900 2.94 -18.73 17.71
C LYS A 900 1.88 -18.03 16.84
N SER A 901 1.14 -18.79 16.00
CA SER A 901 -0.05 -18.33 15.26
C SER A 901 -1.36 -18.53 16.04
N VAL A 902 -1.35 -19.17 17.21
CA VAL A 902 -2.55 -19.45 18.05
C VAL A 902 -2.43 -18.69 19.39
N PHE A 903 -2.44 -17.38 19.30
CA PHE A 903 -3.16 -16.50 20.23
C PHE A 903 -4.27 -15.82 19.40
N THR A 904 -5.18 -16.62 18.87
CA THR A 904 -6.35 -16.18 18.09
C THR A 904 -7.53 -17.12 18.37
N THR A 905 -8.66 -16.51 18.71
CA THR A 905 -9.95 -17.08 19.17
C THR A 905 -10.62 -18.03 18.15
N PRO A 906 -11.53 -18.93 18.60
CA PRO A 906 -11.92 -20.15 17.86
C PRO A 906 -12.98 -19.90 16.77
N VAL A 907 -12.84 -20.61 15.65
CA VAL A 907 -13.75 -20.59 14.48
C VAL A 907 -14.65 -21.83 14.49
N VAL A 908 -15.95 -21.62 14.27
CA VAL A 908 -16.97 -22.66 14.06
C VAL A 908 -16.91 -23.14 12.60
N THR A 909 -16.86 -24.46 12.40
CA THR A 909 -16.72 -25.16 11.11
C THR A 909 -18.06 -25.24 10.36
N PRO A 910 -18.13 -24.96 9.03
CA PRO A 910 -19.27 -25.34 8.22
C PRO A 910 -19.06 -26.69 7.50
N ILE A 911 -20.18 -27.41 7.36
CA ILE A 911 -20.32 -28.79 6.89
C ILE A 911 -20.36 -28.83 5.35
N TYR A 912 -19.70 -29.83 4.77
CA TYR A 912 -19.66 -30.16 3.33
C TYR A 912 -21.05 -30.32 2.68
N ALA A 913 -21.24 -29.76 1.48
CA ALA A 913 -22.29 -30.17 0.54
C ALA A 913 -21.68 -30.90 -0.67
N ARG A 914 -22.30 -32.01 -1.05
CA ARG A 914 -21.86 -33.03 -2.02
C ARG A 914 -22.06 -32.57 -3.47
N THR A 915 -21.14 -33.00 -4.32
CA THR A 915 -21.12 -32.85 -5.78
C THR A 915 -22.21 -33.70 -6.48
N HIS A 916 -22.96 -33.10 -7.40
CA HIS A 916 -23.62 -33.81 -8.50
C HIS A 916 -22.95 -33.39 -9.82
N THR A 917 -22.42 -34.36 -10.56
CA THR A 917 -21.88 -34.19 -11.92
C THR A 917 -22.95 -34.45 -12.98
N PRO A 918 -23.10 -33.60 -14.01
CA PRO A 918 -23.73 -33.99 -15.27
C PRO A 918 -22.70 -34.21 -16.41
N ASN A 919 -23.08 -35.10 -17.32
CA ASN A 919 -22.33 -35.67 -18.44
C ASN A 919 -21.77 -34.66 -19.48
N PRO A 920 -20.63 -34.96 -20.12
CA PRO A 920 -20.03 -34.14 -21.18
C PRO A 920 -20.43 -34.64 -22.57
N THR A 921 -21.54 -34.15 -23.15
CA THR A 921 -21.82 -34.29 -24.59
C THR A 921 -22.86 -33.28 -25.06
N GLN A 922 -22.42 -32.07 -25.42
CA GLN A 922 -22.98 -31.18 -26.45
C GLN A 922 -22.18 -29.87 -26.44
N LEU A 923 -21.59 -29.47 -27.57
CA LEU A 923 -21.03 -28.12 -27.74
C LEU A 923 -22.18 -27.12 -27.55
N ARG A 924 -22.29 -26.54 -26.35
CA ARG A 924 -23.33 -25.55 -26.05
C ARG A 924 -23.06 -24.28 -26.85
N LYS A 925 -24.04 -23.89 -27.67
CA LYS A 925 -24.03 -22.61 -28.40
C LYS A 925 -23.88 -21.47 -27.38
N LYS A 926 -22.99 -20.51 -27.67
CA LYS A 926 -22.77 -19.35 -26.78
C LYS A 926 -24.08 -18.56 -26.63
N PRO A 927 -24.51 -18.24 -25.40
CA PRO A 927 -25.68 -17.39 -25.17
C PRO A 927 -25.48 -16.01 -25.79
N LYS A 928 -26.52 -15.48 -26.41
CA LYS A 928 -26.53 -14.18 -27.08
C LYS A 928 -27.32 -13.17 -26.25
N VAL A 929 -26.68 -12.10 -25.83
CA VAL A 929 -27.26 -11.09 -24.95
C VAL A 929 -27.24 -9.72 -25.63
N LEU A 930 -28.33 -8.97 -25.48
CA LEU A 930 -28.40 -7.56 -25.82
C LEU A 930 -28.37 -6.74 -24.52
N SER A 931 -27.38 -5.89 -24.33
CA SER A 931 -27.39 -4.89 -23.26
C SER A 931 -27.83 -3.55 -23.84
N VAL A 932 -28.74 -2.84 -23.17
CA VAL A 932 -29.20 -1.51 -23.60
C VAL A 932 -29.08 -0.55 -22.43
N GLY A 933 -28.23 0.48 -22.56
CA GLY A 933 -27.97 1.36 -21.43
C GLY A 933 -26.84 2.36 -21.62
N ALA A 934 -26.41 2.96 -20.50
CA ALA A 934 -25.41 4.00 -20.49
C ALA A 934 -23.98 3.41 -20.47
N ALA A 935 -23.10 3.95 -21.32
CA ALA A 935 -21.66 3.77 -21.23
C ALA A 935 -21.07 5.06 -20.63
N ILE A 936 -20.41 4.94 -19.48
CA ILE A 936 -19.95 6.10 -18.70
C ILE A 936 -18.43 6.00 -18.54
N VAL A 937 -17.75 7.13 -18.41
CA VAL A 937 -16.37 7.17 -17.89
C VAL A 937 -16.38 7.76 -16.48
N ASP A 938 -15.94 6.96 -15.52
CA ASP A 938 -15.84 7.34 -14.12
C ASP A 938 -14.49 8.02 -13.88
N LEU A 939 -14.53 9.22 -13.29
CA LEU A 939 -13.37 9.99 -12.87
C LEU A 939 -13.44 10.11 -11.34
N GLU A 940 -12.52 9.47 -10.64
CA GLU A 940 -12.44 9.55 -9.18
C GLU A 940 -11.24 10.40 -8.79
N VAL A 941 -11.49 11.51 -8.11
CA VAL A 941 -10.47 12.38 -7.53
C VAL A 941 -10.25 11.91 -6.09
N ILE A 942 -9.09 11.34 -5.78
CA ILE A 942 -8.72 10.91 -4.43
C ILE A 942 -7.75 11.92 -3.83
N THR A 943 -8.13 12.51 -2.71
CA THR A 943 -7.31 13.46 -1.96
C THR A 943 -7.30 13.08 -0.49
N ASP A 944 -6.14 13.16 0.16
CA ASP A 944 -6.02 13.04 1.61
C ASP A 944 -6.14 14.41 2.32
N GLU A 945 -6.37 15.48 1.54
CA GLU A 945 -6.60 16.85 2.03
C GLU A 945 -8.08 17.09 2.31
N ASP A 946 -8.40 17.77 3.41
CA ASP A 946 -9.78 18.19 3.69
C ASP A 946 -10.21 19.25 2.67
N VAL A 947 -11.05 18.85 1.71
CA VAL A 947 -11.63 19.73 0.69
C VAL A 947 -12.67 20.63 1.34
N LYS A 948 -12.49 21.95 1.22
CA LYS A 948 -13.40 22.97 1.74
C LYS A 948 -14.14 23.68 0.60
N ASP A 949 -15.33 24.21 0.89
CA ASP A 949 -16.11 25.05 -0.03
C ASP A 949 -15.52 26.48 -0.11
N ASP A 950 -14.26 26.59 -0.52
CA ASP A 950 -13.49 27.85 -0.57
C ASP A 950 -12.92 28.17 -1.97
N GLY A 951 -13.22 27.34 -2.98
CA GLY A 951 -12.69 27.46 -4.34
C GLY A 951 -11.19 27.13 -4.48
N GLY A 952 -10.58 26.54 -3.44
CA GLY A 952 -9.19 26.12 -3.39
C GLY A 952 -8.87 24.98 -4.36
N SER A 953 -7.59 24.88 -4.72
CA SER A 953 -7.06 23.76 -5.51
C SER A 953 -6.37 22.76 -4.58
N TYR A 954 -6.87 21.53 -4.56
CA TYR A 954 -6.46 20.47 -3.63
C TYR A 954 -5.61 19.43 -4.33
N LYS A 955 -4.59 18.92 -3.62
CA LYS A 955 -3.72 17.87 -4.17
C LYS A 955 -4.43 16.53 -4.11
N GLY A 956 -4.70 15.95 -5.28
CA GLY A 956 -5.28 14.62 -5.38
C GLY A 956 -4.78 13.83 -6.58
N THR A 957 -5.10 12.55 -6.60
CA THR A 957 -4.91 11.66 -7.74
C THR A 957 -6.23 11.53 -8.48
N ILE A 958 -6.24 11.71 -9.80
CA ILE A 958 -7.42 11.45 -10.63
C ILE A 958 -7.28 10.05 -11.23
N ILE A 959 -8.24 9.18 -10.96
CA ILE A 959 -8.34 7.85 -11.53
C ILE A 959 -9.45 7.86 -12.56
N GLN A 960 -9.14 7.48 -13.80
CA GLN A 960 -10.11 7.33 -14.87
C GLN A 960 -10.42 5.85 -15.11
N ARG A 961 -11.70 5.48 -15.12
CA ARG A 961 -12.17 4.11 -15.35
C ARG A 961 -13.35 4.12 -16.31
N CYS A 962 -13.60 3.00 -16.97
CA CYS A 962 -14.89 2.83 -17.62
C CYS A 962 -15.92 2.58 -16.49
N GLY A 963 -17.15 3.06 -16.68
CA GLY A 963 -18.31 2.89 -15.79
C GLY A 963 -19.61 2.56 -16.55
N GLY A 964 -20.74 2.57 -15.82
CA GLY A 964 -22.11 2.42 -16.34
C GLY A 964 -22.68 1.01 -16.22
N VAL A 965 -23.89 0.89 -15.65
CA VAL A 965 -24.57 -0.38 -15.36
C VAL A 965 -24.75 -1.23 -16.62
N GLY A 966 -25.29 -0.65 -17.70
CA GLY A 966 -25.43 -1.34 -18.98
C GLY A 966 -24.10 -1.85 -19.56
N ARG A 967 -23.01 -1.06 -19.41
CA ARG A 967 -21.66 -1.44 -19.87
C ARG A 967 -21.04 -2.51 -18.98
N ASN A 968 -21.16 -2.39 -17.65
CA ASN A 968 -20.65 -3.36 -16.68
C ASN A 968 -21.26 -4.74 -16.95
N HIS A 969 -22.58 -4.79 -17.16
CA HIS A 969 -23.26 -6.01 -17.60
C HIS A 969 -22.72 -6.55 -18.93
N ALA A 970 -22.55 -5.68 -19.93
CA ALA A 970 -22.09 -6.11 -21.24
C ALA A 970 -20.67 -6.71 -21.18
N GLU A 971 -19.77 -6.05 -20.48
CA GLU A 971 -18.39 -6.52 -20.33
C GLU A 971 -18.29 -7.77 -19.46
N ALA A 972 -19.00 -7.82 -18.32
CA ALA A 972 -18.97 -8.96 -17.42
C ALA A 972 -19.47 -10.23 -18.12
N MET A 973 -20.62 -10.16 -18.81
CA MET A 973 -21.15 -11.31 -19.55
C MET A 973 -20.28 -11.69 -20.75
N GLY A 974 -19.68 -10.72 -21.44
CA GLY A 974 -18.73 -10.95 -22.52
C GLY A 974 -17.49 -11.72 -22.05
N ARG A 975 -16.90 -11.29 -20.92
CA ARG A 975 -15.77 -11.96 -20.26
C ARG A 975 -16.15 -13.37 -19.77
N LEU A 976 -17.39 -13.56 -19.32
CA LEU A 976 -17.92 -14.86 -18.87
C LEU A 976 -18.36 -15.79 -20.02
N GLY A 977 -18.18 -15.39 -21.28
CA GLY A 977 -18.29 -16.26 -22.45
C GLY A 977 -19.52 -16.04 -23.33
N CYS A 978 -20.40 -15.09 -22.97
CA CYS A 978 -21.57 -14.72 -23.79
C CYS A 978 -21.15 -13.91 -25.03
N GLU A 979 -21.97 -13.98 -26.08
CA GLU A 979 -21.90 -13.08 -27.22
C GLU A 979 -22.79 -11.87 -26.92
N VAL A 980 -22.19 -10.72 -26.66
CA VAL A 980 -22.92 -9.54 -26.19
C VAL A 980 -22.86 -8.41 -27.22
N ILE A 981 -24.02 -7.87 -27.56
CA ILE A 981 -24.15 -6.59 -28.27
C ILE A 981 -24.57 -5.54 -27.25
N PHE A 982 -23.87 -4.41 -27.22
CA PHE A 982 -24.19 -3.30 -26.33
C PHE A 982 -24.71 -2.10 -27.13
N LEU A 983 -26.00 -1.84 -27.00
CA LEU A 983 -26.68 -0.70 -27.60
C LEU A 983 -26.60 0.49 -26.63
N THR A 984 -25.78 1.47 -26.99
CA THR A 984 -25.55 2.68 -26.20
C THR A 984 -25.48 3.93 -27.09
N SER A 985 -25.34 5.10 -26.48
CA SER A 985 -25.07 6.36 -27.18
C SER A 985 -23.91 7.08 -26.50
N VAL A 986 -22.98 7.59 -27.30
CA VAL A 986 -21.77 8.30 -26.86
C VAL A 986 -21.58 9.57 -27.69
N GLY A 987 -20.78 10.51 -27.20
CA GLY A 987 -20.42 11.71 -27.93
C GLY A 987 -19.43 11.45 -29.06
N ASP A 988 -19.13 12.47 -29.86
CA ASP A 988 -18.04 12.47 -30.84
C ASP A 988 -16.73 13.08 -30.27
N ASP A 989 -16.38 12.68 -29.04
CA ASP A 989 -15.24 13.19 -28.29
C ASP A 989 -14.17 12.12 -27.99
N GLU A 990 -13.04 12.53 -27.41
CA GLU A 990 -11.95 11.63 -27.04
C GLU A 990 -12.35 10.62 -25.94
N ILE A 991 -13.35 10.96 -25.12
CA ILE A 991 -13.89 10.10 -24.06
C ILE A 991 -14.60 8.89 -24.68
N SER A 992 -15.37 9.08 -25.76
CA SER A 992 -15.96 7.98 -26.51
C SER A 992 -14.89 7.03 -27.06
N GLN A 993 -13.76 7.56 -27.55
CA GLN A 993 -12.66 6.77 -28.09
C GLN A 993 -11.98 5.92 -27.02
N PHE A 994 -11.91 6.41 -25.77
CA PHE A 994 -11.46 5.61 -24.64
C PHE A 994 -12.36 4.39 -24.37
N LEU A 995 -13.69 4.58 -24.41
CA LEU A 995 -14.65 3.48 -24.27
C LEU A 995 -14.50 2.45 -25.41
N PHE A 996 -14.40 2.89 -26.66
CA PHE A 996 -14.22 1.98 -27.81
C PHE A 996 -12.92 1.18 -27.73
N LYS A 997 -11.81 1.81 -27.31
CA LYS A 997 -10.52 1.11 -27.15
C LYS A 997 -10.54 0.02 -26.08
N LYS A 998 -11.43 0.14 -25.09
CA LYS A 998 -11.57 -0.81 -23.98
C LYS A 998 -12.65 -1.88 -24.21
N ALA A 999 -13.39 -1.80 -25.30
CA ALA A 999 -14.46 -2.74 -25.65
C ALA A 999 -13.92 -3.99 -26.36
N GLU A 1000 -13.18 -4.82 -25.65
CA GLU A 1000 -12.60 -6.07 -26.20
C GLU A 1000 -13.57 -7.26 -26.15
N HIS A 1001 -14.55 -7.23 -25.24
CA HIS A 1001 -15.38 -8.40 -24.89
C HIS A 1001 -16.85 -8.26 -25.24
N TYR A 1002 -17.28 -7.14 -25.81
CA TYR A 1002 -18.66 -6.87 -26.22
C TYR A 1002 -18.66 -6.00 -27.47
N ASP A 1003 -19.71 -6.12 -28.28
CA ASP A 1003 -19.84 -5.42 -29.56
C ASP A 1003 -20.49 -4.04 -29.39
N LEU A 1004 -19.74 -2.99 -29.74
CA LEU A 1004 -20.17 -1.59 -29.75
C LEU A 1004 -20.46 -1.03 -31.16
N SER A 1005 -20.49 -1.87 -32.20
CA SER A 1005 -20.71 -1.43 -33.59
C SER A 1005 -22.05 -0.71 -33.81
N HIS A 1006 -23.01 -0.92 -32.90
CA HIS A 1006 -24.32 -0.28 -32.89
C HIS A 1006 -24.43 0.93 -31.94
N ALA A 1007 -23.31 1.39 -31.37
CA ALA A 1007 -23.30 2.59 -30.55
C ALA A 1007 -23.65 3.84 -31.38
N LYS A 1008 -24.59 4.64 -30.89
CA LYS A 1008 -24.99 5.90 -31.53
C LYS A 1008 -24.00 7.00 -31.17
N ILE A 1009 -23.21 7.45 -32.13
CA ILE A 1009 -22.33 8.62 -31.97
C ILE A 1009 -23.16 9.89 -32.20
N VAL A 1010 -23.28 10.71 -31.16
CA VAL A 1010 -24.05 11.96 -31.17
C VAL A 1010 -23.10 13.13 -31.30
N LYS A 1011 -23.23 13.91 -32.37
CA LYS A 1011 -22.36 15.06 -32.63
C LYS A 1011 -22.60 16.19 -31.65
N SER A 1012 -21.52 16.83 -31.20
CA SER A 1012 -21.55 18.03 -30.34
C SER A 1012 -22.25 17.81 -28.98
N VAL A 1013 -22.37 16.55 -28.55
CA VAL A 1013 -22.88 16.17 -27.23
C VAL A 1013 -21.76 15.39 -26.52
N PRO A 1014 -21.33 15.79 -25.31
CA PRO A 1014 -20.28 15.06 -24.58
C PRO A 1014 -20.69 13.62 -24.23
N THR A 1015 -19.75 12.69 -24.26
CA THR A 1015 -19.90 11.34 -23.73
C THR A 1015 -20.18 11.39 -22.23
N ALA A 1016 -20.99 10.47 -21.71
CA ALA A 1016 -21.38 10.46 -20.30
C ALA A 1016 -20.16 10.28 -19.39
N THR A 1017 -20.05 11.14 -18.38
CA THR A 1017 -19.02 11.07 -17.35
C THR A 1017 -19.62 11.14 -15.95
N TYR A 1018 -19.03 10.42 -15.02
CA TYR A 1018 -19.33 10.54 -13.59
C TYR A 1018 -18.05 10.95 -12.87
N LEU A 1019 -18.09 12.02 -12.08
CA LEU A 1019 -16.95 12.50 -11.31
C LEU A 1019 -17.23 12.33 -9.81
N SER A 1020 -16.41 11.59 -9.07
CA SER A 1020 -16.46 11.53 -7.61
C SER A 1020 -15.23 12.19 -6.98
N VAL A 1021 -15.43 12.83 -5.83
CA VAL A 1021 -14.35 13.40 -5.01
C VAL A 1021 -14.28 12.64 -3.69
N ASN A 1022 -13.23 11.85 -3.54
CA ASN A 1022 -12.91 11.02 -2.40
C ASN A 1022 -11.89 11.72 -1.50
N VAL A 1023 -12.32 12.13 -0.31
CA VAL A 1023 -11.51 12.80 0.71
C VAL A 1023 -11.20 11.82 1.83
N LYS A 1024 -9.92 11.51 2.03
CA LYS A 1024 -9.42 10.59 3.07
C LYS A 1024 -10.14 9.23 3.10
N GLY A 1025 -10.46 8.70 1.92
CA GLY A 1025 -11.15 7.42 1.76
C GLY A 1025 -12.68 7.50 1.77
N THR A 1026 -13.29 8.68 1.88
CA THR A 1026 -14.74 8.88 1.84
C THR A 1026 -15.14 9.73 0.63
N VAL A 1027 -16.08 9.27 -0.20
CA VAL A 1027 -16.64 10.09 -1.30
C VAL A 1027 -17.52 11.20 -0.70
N VAL A 1028 -17.13 12.45 -0.88
CA VAL A 1028 -17.82 13.64 -0.35
C VAL A 1028 -18.76 14.26 -1.40
N HIS A 1029 -18.34 14.29 -2.67
CA HIS A 1029 -19.16 14.81 -3.77
C HIS A 1029 -19.17 13.87 -4.97
N GLY A 1030 -20.32 13.79 -5.66
CA GLY A 1030 -20.48 13.03 -6.89
C GLY A 1030 -21.26 13.84 -7.92
N PHE A 1031 -20.72 14.01 -9.12
CA PHE A 1031 -21.30 14.77 -10.22
C PHE A 1031 -21.57 13.83 -11.39
N SER A 1032 -22.84 13.70 -11.76
CA SER A 1032 -23.29 12.87 -12.87
C SER A 1032 -23.62 13.73 -14.08
N ALA A 1033 -22.94 13.50 -15.20
CA ALA A 1033 -23.24 14.10 -16.51
C ALA A 1033 -23.68 13.01 -17.51
N ILE A 1034 -24.70 12.24 -17.15
CA ILE A 1034 -25.16 11.07 -17.92
C ILE A 1034 -26.30 11.42 -18.89
N GLU A 1035 -27.24 12.26 -18.44
CA GLU A 1035 -28.51 12.49 -19.12
C GLU A 1035 -28.37 13.10 -20.52
N GLY A 1036 -27.33 13.93 -20.74
CA GLY A 1036 -27.14 14.64 -22.00
C GLY A 1036 -27.03 13.74 -23.22
N VAL A 1037 -26.32 12.62 -23.12
CA VAL A 1037 -26.10 11.72 -24.26
C VAL A 1037 -27.07 10.54 -24.27
N VAL A 1038 -27.42 9.99 -23.10
CA VAL A 1038 -28.24 8.76 -22.99
C VAL A 1038 -29.67 8.96 -23.51
N VAL A 1039 -30.22 10.18 -23.45
CA VAL A 1039 -31.55 10.50 -24.01
C VAL A 1039 -31.63 10.29 -25.53
N HIS A 1040 -30.49 10.17 -26.23
CA HIS A 1040 -30.46 9.89 -27.65
C HIS A 1040 -30.68 8.41 -28.00
N ILE A 1041 -30.73 7.52 -26.99
CA ILE A 1041 -31.29 6.17 -27.11
C ILE A 1041 -32.83 6.27 -27.10
N THR A 1042 -33.35 6.95 -28.12
CA THR A 1042 -34.78 7.24 -28.30
C THR A 1042 -35.57 5.98 -28.67
N PRO A 1043 -36.89 5.94 -28.40
CA PRO A 1043 -37.79 4.90 -28.91
C PRO A 1043 -37.63 4.62 -30.41
N GLU A 1044 -37.48 5.66 -31.23
CA GLU A 1044 -37.31 5.56 -32.68
C GLU A 1044 -36.01 4.85 -33.05
N TYR A 1045 -34.91 5.22 -32.37
CA TYR A 1045 -33.61 4.56 -32.55
C TYR A 1045 -33.65 3.09 -32.15
N ILE A 1046 -34.32 2.76 -31.04
CA ILE A 1046 -34.48 1.36 -30.59
C ILE A 1046 -35.29 0.56 -31.63
N LYS A 1047 -36.37 1.14 -32.18
CA LYS A 1047 -37.17 0.51 -33.25
C LYS A 1047 -36.38 0.33 -34.55
N GLU A 1048 -35.52 1.30 -34.91
CA GLU A 1048 -34.60 1.15 -36.05
C GLU A 1048 -33.64 -0.04 -35.88
N LYS A 1049 -33.34 -0.41 -34.63
CA LYS A 1049 -32.49 -1.55 -34.26
C LYS A 1049 -33.30 -2.78 -33.83
N GLU A 1050 -34.57 -2.89 -34.23
CA GLU A 1050 -35.43 -4.03 -33.90
C GLU A 1050 -34.80 -5.39 -34.26
N SER A 1051 -34.06 -5.47 -35.38
CA SER A 1051 -33.36 -6.69 -35.79
C SER A 1051 -32.34 -7.20 -34.76
N LEU A 1052 -31.87 -6.35 -33.83
CA LEU A 1052 -30.95 -6.78 -32.77
C LEU A 1052 -31.61 -7.70 -31.74
N PHE A 1053 -32.93 -7.63 -31.60
CA PHE A 1053 -33.71 -8.48 -30.69
C PHE A 1053 -33.89 -9.90 -31.26
N GLU A 1054 -33.71 -10.09 -32.57
CA GLU A 1054 -33.77 -11.40 -33.18
C GLU A 1054 -32.64 -12.31 -32.67
N ASN A 1055 -32.99 -13.57 -32.39
CA ASN A 1055 -32.04 -14.60 -31.94
C ASN A 1055 -31.25 -14.23 -30.68
N LYS A 1056 -31.81 -13.39 -29.78
CA LYS A 1056 -31.25 -13.13 -28.46
C LYS A 1056 -31.91 -14.01 -27.41
N ASP A 1057 -31.10 -14.54 -26.50
CA ASP A 1057 -31.59 -15.31 -25.37
C ASP A 1057 -32.09 -14.37 -24.26
N PHE A 1058 -31.51 -13.16 -24.19
CA PHE A 1058 -31.73 -12.25 -23.09
C PHE A 1058 -31.45 -10.78 -23.44
N VAL A 1059 -32.21 -9.84 -22.86
CA VAL A 1059 -31.95 -8.40 -22.89
C VAL A 1059 -31.82 -7.81 -21.48
N VAL A 1060 -30.75 -7.04 -21.25
CA VAL A 1060 -30.52 -6.29 -20.01
C VAL A 1060 -30.84 -4.83 -20.25
N ILE A 1061 -31.68 -4.26 -19.37
CA ILE A 1061 -32.17 -2.89 -19.45
C ILE A 1061 -31.63 -2.09 -18.26
N ASP A 1062 -30.90 -1.03 -18.57
CA ASP A 1062 -30.39 -0.04 -17.62
C ASP A 1062 -31.47 1.03 -17.30
N GLY A 1063 -31.71 1.30 -16.02
CA GLY A 1063 -32.64 2.33 -15.54
C GLY A 1063 -32.29 3.77 -15.93
N ASN A 1064 -31.09 4.02 -16.46
CA ASN A 1064 -30.69 5.32 -17.02
C ASN A 1064 -31.48 5.73 -18.27
N LEU A 1065 -32.11 4.79 -18.97
CA LEU A 1065 -32.95 5.06 -20.13
C LEU A 1065 -34.21 5.89 -19.78
N THR A 1066 -34.80 6.56 -20.77
CA THR A 1066 -36.10 7.22 -20.59
C THR A 1066 -37.22 6.20 -20.42
N VAL A 1067 -38.33 6.61 -19.82
CA VAL A 1067 -39.49 5.74 -19.59
C VAL A 1067 -40.02 5.15 -20.90
N GLU A 1068 -40.05 5.97 -21.96
CA GLU A 1068 -40.50 5.58 -23.30
C GLU A 1068 -39.51 4.62 -23.96
N ALA A 1069 -38.20 4.81 -23.75
CA ALA A 1069 -37.17 3.90 -24.24
C ALA A 1069 -37.28 2.53 -23.54
N ILE A 1070 -37.43 2.50 -22.21
CA ILE A 1070 -37.66 1.28 -21.43
C ILE A 1070 -38.93 0.55 -21.94
N ASP A 1071 -40.05 1.26 -22.09
CA ASP A 1071 -41.31 0.71 -22.62
C ASP A 1071 -41.12 0.10 -24.02
N THR A 1072 -40.31 0.75 -24.87
CA THR A 1072 -40.00 0.29 -26.23
C THR A 1072 -39.15 -0.98 -26.22
N VAL A 1073 -38.07 -1.03 -25.44
CA VAL A 1073 -37.21 -2.23 -25.30
C VAL A 1073 -38.04 -3.41 -24.79
N ILE A 1074 -38.87 -3.20 -23.76
CA ILE A 1074 -39.75 -4.24 -23.20
C ILE A 1074 -40.75 -4.72 -24.25
N THR A 1075 -41.32 -3.82 -25.04
CA THR A 1075 -42.29 -4.17 -26.09
C THR A 1075 -41.64 -5.03 -27.17
N LEU A 1076 -40.50 -4.61 -27.72
CA LEU A 1076 -39.79 -5.36 -28.77
C LEU A 1076 -39.28 -6.71 -28.24
N ALA A 1077 -38.69 -6.74 -27.03
CA ALA A 1077 -38.23 -7.98 -26.43
C ALA A 1077 -39.36 -8.99 -26.26
N ASN A 1078 -40.54 -8.56 -25.79
CA ASN A 1078 -41.71 -9.44 -25.68
C ASN A 1078 -42.24 -9.89 -27.05
N GLN A 1079 -42.23 -9.03 -28.08
CA GLN A 1079 -42.64 -9.40 -29.45
C GLN A 1079 -41.74 -10.48 -30.05
N HIS A 1080 -40.43 -10.40 -29.77
CA HIS A 1080 -39.42 -11.36 -30.24
C HIS A 1080 -39.20 -12.54 -29.27
N GLY A 1081 -39.94 -12.62 -28.17
CA GLY A 1081 -39.83 -13.71 -27.18
C GLY A 1081 -38.53 -13.72 -26.37
N VAL A 1082 -37.84 -12.58 -26.26
CA VAL A 1082 -36.58 -12.41 -25.54
C VAL A 1082 -36.85 -12.16 -24.04
N LYS A 1083 -36.10 -12.81 -23.16
CA LYS A 1083 -36.22 -12.59 -21.71
C LYS A 1083 -35.58 -11.27 -21.28
N ILE A 1084 -36.14 -10.63 -20.24
CA ILE A 1084 -35.81 -9.25 -19.86
C ILE A 1084 -35.35 -9.17 -18.40
N TRP A 1085 -34.22 -8.51 -18.17
CA TRP A 1085 -33.70 -8.13 -16.85
C TRP A 1085 -33.65 -6.62 -16.76
N PHE A 1086 -34.24 -6.07 -15.71
CA PHE A 1086 -34.21 -4.65 -15.43
C PHE A 1086 -33.34 -4.37 -14.21
N ASP A 1087 -32.33 -3.53 -14.39
CA ASP A 1087 -31.50 -3.00 -13.31
C ASP A 1087 -31.82 -1.51 -13.10
N PRO A 1088 -32.29 -1.09 -11.91
CA PRO A 1088 -32.75 0.28 -11.64
C PRO A 1088 -31.68 1.38 -11.79
N ALA A 1089 -30.40 1.02 -11.67
CA ALA A 1089 -29.21 1.88 -11.71
C ALA A 1089 -29.10 2.98 -10.62
N ASP A 1090 -30.20 3.63 -10.23
CA ASP A 1090 -30.22 4.64 -9.15
C ASP A 1090 -31.63 4.78 -8.53
N ILE A 1091 -31.68 5.29 -7.29
CA ILE A 1091 -32.90 5.54 -6.50
C ILE A 1091 -33.91 6.38 -7.30
N ALA A 1092 -33.49 7.45 -7.96
CA ALA A 1092 -34.39 8.35 -8.67
C ALA A 1092 -34.96 7.76 -9.98
N LYS A 1093 -34.46 6.59 -10.39
CA LYS A 1093 -34.78 5.94 -11.67
C LYS A 1093 -35.51 4.61 -11.46
N ALA A 1094 -35.54 4.10 -10.23
CA ALA A 1094 -36.14 2.82 -9.89
C ALA A 1094 -37.64 2.74 -10.23
N ASP A 1095 -38.40 3.82 -10.01
CA ASP A 1095 -39.83 3.86 -10.26
C ASP A 1095 -40.24 3.85 -11.75
N LYS A 1096 -39.31 4.11 -12.67
CA LYS A 1096 -39.58 4.11 -14.13
C LYS A 1096 -40.19 2.80 -14.63
N ILE A 1097 -39.80 1.67 -14.04
CA ILE A 1097 -40.33 0.34 -14.40
C ILE A 1097 -41.80 0.13 -13.96
N LEU A 1098 -42.30 0.97 -13.06
CA LEU A 1098 -43.70 0.95 -12.63
C LEU A 1098 -44.62 1.60 -13.67
N TYR A 1099 -44.08 2.41 -14.59
CA TYR A 1099 -44.82 2.99 -15.70
C TYR A 1099 -45.52 1.90 -16.51
N LYS A 1100 -46.82 2.09 -16.78
CA LYS A 1100 -47.71 1.10 -17.45
C LYS A 1100 -47.61 -0.32 -16.87
N GLU A 1101 -47.25 -0.43 -15.60
CA GLU A 1101 -46.98 -1.70 -14.92
C GLU A 1101 -45.96 -2.59 -15.68
N ASN A 1102 -44.94 -1.97 -16.28
CA ASN A 1102 -43.95 -2.67 -17.09
C ASN A 1102 -43.17 -3.75 -16.33
N TYR A 1103 -43.02 -3.62 -15.01
CA TYR A 1103 -42.53 -4.69 -14.13
C TYR A 1103 -43.29 -6.02 -14.28
N LYS A 1104 -44.56 -6.02 -14.72
CA LYS A 1104 -45.32 -7.26 -14.96
C LYS A 1104 -44.89 -8.00 -16.23
N LYS A 1105 -44.19 -7.32 -17.15
CA LYS A 1105 -43.85 -7.82 -18.49
C LYS A 1105 -42.39 -8.23 -18.65
N ILE A 1106 -41.65 -8.31 -17.55
CA ILE A 1106 -40.22 -8.67 -17.52
C ILE A 1106 -40.00 -9.95 -16.71
N ASN A 1107 -38.78 -10.49 -16.76
CA ASN A 1107 -38.44 -11.76 -16.12
C ASN A 1107 -37.65 -11.56 -14.83
N VAL A 1108 -36.77 -10.55 -14.76
CA VAL A 1108 -35.89 -10.36 -13.61
C VAL A 1108 -35.79 -8.88 -13.22
N MET A 1109 -35.76 -8.62 -11.91
CA MET A 1109 -35.41 -7.31 -11.32
C MET A 1109 -34.37 -7.48 -10.23
N SER A 1110 -33.45 -6.52 -10.11
CA SER A 1110 -32.32 -6.59 -9.18
C SER A 1110 -32.05 -5.29 -8.39
N PRO A 1111 -33.04 -4.69 -7.71
CA PRO A 1111 -32.78 -3.49 -6.91
C PRO A 1111 -31.78 -3.71 -5.77
N ASN A 1112 -31.05 -2.66 -5.41
CA ASN A 1112 -30.43 -2.57 -4.09
C ASN A 1112 -31.44 -2.12 -3.01
N PHE A 1113 -31.04 -2.17 -1.75
CA PHE A 1113 -31.90 -1.77 -0.62
C PHE A 1113 -32.48 -0.36 -0.77
N ASN A 1114 -31.67 0.60 -1.22
CA ASN A 1114 -32.10 2.00 -1.33
C ASN A 1114 -33.12 2.21 -2.45
N GLU A 1115 -32.96 1.51 -3.58
CA GLU A 1115 -33.95 1.47 -4.66
C GLU A 1115 -35.22 0.75 -4.23
N MET A 1116 -35.09 -0.33 -3.46
CA MET A 1116 -36.22 -1.10 -2.93
C MET A 1116 -37.15 -0.24 -2.06
N ILE A 1117 -36.61 0.78 -1.36
CA ILE A 1117 -37.42 1.75 -0.60
C ILE A 1117 -38.43 2.47 -1.51
N GLN A 1118 -38.10 2.76 -2.78
CA GLN A 1118 -39.04 3.40 -3.71
C GLN A 1118 -40.20 2.47 -4.06
N TYR A 1119 -39.93 1.19 -4.23
CA TYR A 1119 -40.98 0.19 -4.42
C TYR A 1119 -41.84 0.03 -3.17
N ILE A 1120 -41.24 0.05 -1.98
CA ILE A 1120 -42.01 -0.02 -0.73
C ILE A 1120 -42.97 1.17 -0.62
N LYS A 1121 -42.50 2.39 -0.88
CA LYS A 1121 -43.34 3.60 -0.92
C LYS A 1121 -44.49 3.49 -1.93
N ALA A 1122 -44.25 2.89 -3.09
CA ALA A 1122 -45.26 2.74 -4.13
C ALA A 1122 -46.31 1.65 -3.82
N PHE A 1123 -45.92 0.55 -3.15
CA PHE A 1123 -46.79 -0.61 -2.94
C PHE A 1123 -47.36 -0.76 -1.52
N GLU A 1124 -46.78 -0.07 -0.52
CA GLU A 1124 -47.19 -0.01 0.90
C GLU A 1124 -47.09 1.43 1.46
N PRO A 1125 -47.92 2.38 0.98
CA PRO A 1125 -47.83 3.79 1.39
C PRO A 1125 -48.25 4.08 2.84
N GLU A 1126 -48.88 3.13 3.55
CA GLU A 1126 -49.42 3.32 4.91
C GLU A 1126 -48.48 2.93 6.05
N SER A 1127 -47.31 2.32 5.78
CA SER A 1127 -46.30 2.07 6.81
C SER A 1127 -45.54 3.36 7.15
N SER A 1128 -45.53 3.73 8.44
CA SER A 1128 -45.05 5.03 8.93
C SER A 1128 -43.61 5.36 8.50
N SER A 1129 -43.42 6.60 8.03
CA SER A 1129 -42.20 7.17 7.45
C SER A 1129 -40.93 7.18 8.32
N SER A 1130 -41.00 6.75 9.57
CA SER A 1130 -39.88 6.74 10.52
C SER A 1130 -39.10 5.42 10.61
N SER A 1131 -39.50 4.34 9.92
CA SER A 1131 -38.85 3.01 10.05
C SER A 1131 -38.02 2.55 8.85
N TYR A 1132 -37.87 3.36 7.79
CA TYR A 1132 -37.21 2.91 6.54
C TYR A 1132 -35.68 3.07 6.52
N SER A 1133 -35.08 3.64 7.58
CA SER A 1133 -33.68 4.05 7.54
C SER A 1133 -32.67 2.94 7.86
N ASN A 1134 -33.07 1.83 8.49
CA ASN A 1134 -32.11 0.78 8.88
C ASN A 1134 -32.71 -0.62 8.79
N PHE A 1135 -32.35 -1.36 7.74
CA PHE A 1135 -32.54 -2.82 7.70
C PHE A 1135 -31.40 -3.48 8.49
N SER A 1136 -31.74 -4.07 9.63
CA SER A 1136 -30.78 -4.55 10.63
C SER A 1136 -30.45 -6.03 10.47
N SER A 1137 -29.33 -6.45 11.05
CA SER A 1137 -28.96 -7.87 11.13
C SER A 1137 -29.96 -8.71 11.92
N GLN A 1138 -30.76 -8.10 12.80
CA GLN A 1138 -31.82 -8.78 13.55
C GLN A 1138 -33.00 -9.16 12.64
N GLU A 1139 -33.30 -8.33 11.64
CA GLU A 1139 -34.36 -8.56 10.65
C GLU A 1139 -34.01 -9.61 9.59
N MET A 1140 -32.74 -10.02 9.50
CA MET A 1140 -32.26 -11.12 8.66
C MET A 1140 -32.63 -12.51 9.20
N ASN A 1141 -33.18 -12.60 10.43
CA ASN A 1141 -33.71 -13.85 10.98
C ASN A 1141 -34.92 -14.32 10.13
N PRO A 1142 -34.97 -15.59 9.67
CA PRO A 1142 -36.08 -16.12 8.86
C PRO A 1142 -37.49 -15.86 9.44
N GLU A 1143 -37.66 -15.84 10.76
CA GLU A 1143 -38.95 -15.60 11.43
C GLU A 1143 -39.42 -14.14 11.40
N LEU A 1144 -38.47 -13.21 11.27
CA LEU A 1144 -38.71 -11.76 11.23
C LEU A 1144 -38.68 -11.24 9.79
N LEU A 1145 -37.81 -11.79 8.94
CA LEU A 1145 -37.59 -11.40 7.55
C LEU A 1145 -38.89 -11.39 6.75
N THR A 1146 -39.68 -12.46 6.87
CA THR A 1146 -40.98 -12.61 6.15
C THR A 1146 -42.01 -11.54 6.54
N LYS A 1147 -41.81 -10.85 7.68
CA LYS A 1147 -42.69 -9.79 8.18
C LYS A 1147 -42.24 -8.40 7.74
N THR A 1148 -41.02 -8.26 7.22
CA THR A 1148 -40.45 -6.97 6.80
C THR A 1148 -41.13 -6.43 5.53
N PRO A 1149 -41.21 -5.10 5.37
CA PRO A 1149 -41.72 -4.49 4.14
C PRO A 1149 -40.93 -4.88 2.88
N VAL A 1150 -39.60 -5.02 3.02
CA VAL A 1150 -38.71 -5.48 1.92
C VAL A 1150 -39.17 -6.84 1.38
N PHE A 1151 -39.42 -7.81 2.26
CA PHE A 1151 -39.85 -9.15 1.84
C PHE A 1151 -41.25 -9.12 1.21
N LYS A 1152 -42.22 -8.48 1.88
CA LYS A 1152 -43.62 -8.43 1.43
C LYS A 1152 -43.75 -7.76 0.06
N VAL A 1153 -43.06 -6.65 -0.15
CA VAL A 1153 -43.13 -5.91 -1.40
C VAL A 1153 -42.41 -6.67 -2.52
N ALA A 1154 -41.27 -7.31 -2.25
CA ALA A 1154 -40.60 -8.17 -3.21
C ALA A 1154 -41.49 -9.35 -3.65
N GLU A 1155 -42.12 -10.03 -2.69
CA GLU A 1155 -43.07 -11.12 -2.96
C GLU A 1155 -44.30 -10.63 -3.76
N LYS A 1156 -44.85 -9.47 -3.39
CA LYS A 1156 -46.00 -8.84 -4.07
C LYS A 1156 -45.67 -8.47 -5.51
N ILE A 1157 -44.50 -7.89 -5.77
CA ILE A 1157 -44.05 -7.55 -7.13
C ILE A 1157 -43.85 -8.82 -7.94
N LEU A 1158 -43.10 -9.79 -7.41
CA LEU A 1158 -42.80 -11.05 -8.07
C LEU A 1158 -44.07 -11.86 -8.38
N SER A 1159 -45.07 -11.85 -7.50
CA SER A 1159 -46.35 -12.54 -7.74
C SER A 1159 -47.08 -12.01 -8.98
N LYS A 1160 -46.95 -10.71 -9.25
CA LYS A 1160 -47.59 -9.99 -10.38
C LYS A 1160 -46.78 -10.07 -11.68
N MET A 1161 -45.52 -10.50 -11.65
CA MET A 1161 -44.75 -10.75 -12.86
C MET A 1161 -45.37 -11.89 -13.66
N LYS A 1162 -45.53 -11.67 -14.98
CA LYS A 1162 -46.19 -12.60 -15.89
C LYS A 1162 -45.40 -13.90 -16.08
N SER A 1163 -44.08 -13.85 -15.98
CA SER A 1163 -43.24 -15.04 -16.21
C SER A 1163 -43.38 -16.06 -15.07
N GLU A 1164 -43.55 -17.34 -15.42
CA GLU A 1164 -43.57 -18.46 -14.47
C GLU A 1164 -42.18 -18.86 -13.95
N ASP A 1165 -41.12 -18.28 -14.51
CA ASP A 1165 -39.71 -18.40 -14.12
C ASP A 1165 -39.12 -17.03 -13.67
N ALA A 1166 -39.98 -16.13 -13.19
CA ALA A 1166 -39.56 -14.80 -12.76
C ALA A 1166 -38.66 -14.82 -11.52
N GLN A 1167 -37.75 -13.85 -11.43
CA GLN A 1167 -36.78 -13.74 -10.35
C GLN A 1167 -36.70 -12.30 -9.83
N PHE A 1168 -36.40 -12.16 -8.54
CA PHE A 1168 -36.26 -10.85 -7.90
C PHE A 1168 -35.09 -10.90 -6.93
N PHE A 1169 -34.16 -9.97 -7.06
CA PHE A 1169 -32.96 -9.89 -6.21
C PHE A 1169 -32.96 -8.57 -5.46
N VAL A 1170 -32.72 -8.61 -4.15
CA VAL A 1170 -32.52 -7.41 -3.33
C VAL A 1170 -31.13 -7.45 -2.71
N THR A 1171 -30.22 -6.60 -3.17
CA THR A 1171 -28.88 -6.51 -2.58
C THR A 1171 -28.91 -5.61 -1.34
N LEU A 1172 -28.42 -6.13 -0.21
CA LEU A 1172 -28.49 -5.51 1.12
C LEU A 1172 -27.09 -5.13 1.67
N GLY A 1173 -26.12 -4.93 0.78
CA GLY A 1173 -24.74 -4.59 1.14
C GLY A 1173 -24.09 -5.66 2.04
N PRO A 1174 -23.55 -5.30 3.22
CA PRO A 1174 -22.88 -6.24 4.12
C PRO A 1174 -23.75 -7.41 4.61
N LEU A 1175 -25.09 -7.26 4.56
CA LEU A 1175 -26.04 -8.31 4.95
C LEU A 1175 -26.22 -9.37 3.86
N GLY A 1176 -25.72 -9.14 2.64
CA GLY A 1176 -25.80 -10.07 1.52
C GLY A 1176 -26.93 -9.75 0.56
N THR A 1177 -27.60 -10.75 0.00
CA THR A 1177 -28.64 -10.61 -1.03
C THR A 1177 -29.84 -11.49 -0.73
N LEU A 1178 -31.05 -10.97 -0.89
CA LEU A 1178 -32.28 -11.77 -0.89
C LEU A 1178 -32.62 -12.16 -2.32
N ALA A 1179 -32.56 -13.45 -2.63
CA ALA A 1179 -32.86 -13.99 -3.95
C ALA A 1179 -34.21 -14.69 -3.93
N PHE A 1180 -35.17 -14.22 -4.72
CA PHE A 1180 -36.49 -14.80 -4.87
C PHE A 1180 -36.64 -15.46 -6.25
N GLU A 1181 -37.31 -16.60 -6.29
CA GLU A 1181 -37.65 -17.31 -7.52
C GLU A 1181 -39.13 -17.67 -7.54
N LYS A 1182 -39.81 -17.36 -8.64
CA LYS A 1182 -41.14 -17.86 -8.94
C LYS A 1182 -40.99 -19.08 -9.85
N ARG A 1183 -41.56 -20.22 -9.44
CA ARG A 1183 -41.71 -21.43 -10.26
C ARG A 1183 -43.10 -22.01 -10.09
N ASN A 1184 -43.83 -22.18 -11.18
CA ASN A 1184 -45.19 -22.77 -11.17
C ASN A 1184 -46.11 -22.08 -10.15
N SER A 1185 -46.15 -20.75 -10.18
CA SER A 1185 -46.92 -19.90 -9.26
C SER A 1185 -46.55 -20.04 -7.77
N ARG A 1186 -45.48 -20.74 -7.42
CA ARG A 1186 -44.91 -20.76 -6.05
C ARG A 1186 -43.69 -19.86 -5.98
N ILE A 1187 -43.61 -19.06 -4.93
CA ILE A 1187 -42.46 -18.19 -4.65
C ILE A 1187 -41.61 -18.87 -3.58
N SER A 1188 -40.32 -19.02 -3.86
CA SER A 1188 -39.30 -19.40 -2.90
C SER A 1188 -38.28 -18.28 -2.76
N TYR A 1189 -37.57 -18.26 -1.64
CA TYR A 1189 -36.50 -17.30 -1.41
C TYR A 1189 -35.27 -17.96 -0.78
N LYS A 1190 -34.11 -17.35 -0.98
CA LYS A 1190 -32.86 -17.72 -0.35
C LYS A 1190 -32.16 -16.47 0.16
N VAL A 1191 -31.68 -16.53 1.40
CA VAL A 1191 -30.79 -15.54 1.97
C VAL A 1191 -29.38 -15.90 1.55
N VAL A 1192 -28.77 -15.05 0.73
CA VAL A 1192 -27.41 -15.20 0.23
C VAL A 1192 -26.51 -14.35 1.10
N PRO A 1193 -25.50 -14.92 1.78
CA PRO A 1193 -24.61 -14.13 2.61
C PRO A 1193 -23.75 -13.18 1.77
N SER A 1194 -23.20 -12.14 2.40
CA SER A 1194 -22.21 -11.28 1.74
C SER A 1194 -21.01 -12.11 1.25
N PRO A 1195 -20.46 -11.83 0.05
CA PRO A 1195 -19.35 -12.62 -0.50
C PRO A 1195 -18.07 -12.64 0.36
N LEU A 1196 -17.94 -11.71 1.33
CA LEU A 1196 -16.79 -11.55 2.24
C LEU A 1196 -17.22 -11.53 3.72
N VAL A 1197 -17.98 -12.55 4.16
CA VAL A 1197 -18.49 -12.65 5.55
C VAL A 1197 -17.36 -12.49 6.58
N GLY A 1198 -17.43 -11.44 7.40
CA GLY A 1198 -16.50 -11.19 8.51
C GLY A 1198 -15.18 -10.52 8.13
N ASP A 1199 -15.00 -10.12 6.86
CA ASP A 1199 -13.72 -9.63 6.33
C ASP A 1199 -13.88 -8.32 5.54
N ALA A 1200 -14.64 -7.37 6.11
CA ALA A 1200 -14.92 -6.07 5.48
C ALA A 1200 -13.66 -5.26 5.14
N ARG A 1201 -12.51 -5.58 5.75
CA ARG A 1201 -11.22 -4.92 5.51
C ARG A 1201 -10.55 -5.35 4.20
N ARG A 1202 -11.04 -6.40 3.53
CA ARG A 1202 -10.58 -6.85 2.20
C ARG A 1202 -11.37 -6.24 1.05
N VAL A 1203 -12.45 -5.51 1.31
CA VAL A 1203 -13.21 -4.82 0.27
C VAL A 1203 -12.35 -3.68 -0.27
N VAL A 1204 -11.96 -3.79 -1.54
CA VAL A 1204 -11.20 -2.77 -2.28
C VAL A 1204 -12.14 -1.74 -2.90
N SER A 1205 -13.24 -2.19 -3.51
CA SER A 1205 -14.28 -1.33 -4.09
C SER A 1205 -15.63 -2.02 -4.02
N VAL A 1206 -16.71 -1.27 -3.76
CA VAL A 1206 -18.09 -1.80 -3.86
C VAL A 1206 -18.72 -1.53 -5.22
N SER A 1207 -18.05 -0.76 -6.08
CA SER A 1207 -18.54 -0.44 -7.43
C SER A 1207 -18.59 -1.71 -8.28
N GLY A 1208 -19.73 -1.94 -8.95
CA GLY A 1208 -19.94 -3.10 -9.82
C GLY A 1208 -20.27 -4.42 -9.12
N ALA A 1209 -20.22 -4.51 -7.79
CA ALA A 1209 -20.43 -5.79 -7.09
C ALA A 1209 -21.85 -6.36 -7.30
N GLY A 1210 -22.87 -5.50 -7.35
CA GLY A 1210 -24.24 -5.88 -7.71
C GLY A 1210 -24.34 -6.33 -9.17
N ASP A 1211 -23.81 -5.53 -10.09
CA ASP A 1211 -23.79 -5.82 -11.54
C ASP A 1211 -23.11 -7.17 -11.84
N LEU A 1212 -22.02 -7.50 -11.13
CA LEU A 1212 -21.29 -8.75 -11.27
C LEU A 1212 -21.99 -9.93 -10.60
N PHE A 1213 -22.66 -9.72 -9.47
CA PHE A 1213 -23.57 -10.74 -8.92
C PHE A 1213 -24.62 -11.13 -9.95
N ASN A 1214 -25.30 -10.12 -10.49
CA ASN A 1214 -26.36 -10.26 -11.48
C ASN A 1214 -25.84 -10.92 -12.77
N SER A 1215 -24.71 -10.46 -13.30
CA SER A 1215 -24.10 -10.98 -14.53
C SER A 1215 -23.59 -12.40 -14.39
N GLY A 1216 -22.95 -12.73 -13.26
CA GLY A 1216 -22.48 -14.07 -12.94
C GLY A 1216 -23.63 -15.06 -12.80
N PHE A 1217 -24.68 -14.66 -12.08
CA PHE A 1217 -25.92 -15.44 -11.95
C PHE A 1217 -26.57 -15.68 -13.31
N LEU A 1218 -26.79 -14.60 -14.09
CA LEU A 1218 -27.47 -14.69 -15.38
C LEU A 1218 -26.69 -15.57 -16.36
N THR A 1219 -25.36 -15.40 -16.42
CA THR A 1219 -24.51 -16.19 -17.31
C THR A 1219 -24.57 -17.67 -16.94
N ALA A 1220 -24.40 -18.02 -15.66
CA ALA A 1220 -24.54 -19.41 -15.20
C ALA A 1220 -25.91 -20.01 -15.57
N LYS A 1221 -26.98 -19.23 -15.43
CA LYS A 1221 -28.34 -19.66 -15.78
C LYS A 1221 -28.50 -19.89 -17.29
N LEU A 1222 -27.97 -19.00 -18.13
CA LEU A 1222 -27.97 -19.15 -19.59
C LEU A 1222 -27.18 -20.38 -20.05
N TYR A 1223 -26.12 -20.72 -19.33
CA TYR A 1223 -25.39 -21.99 -19.49
C TYR A 1223 -26.02 -23.15 -18.71
N GLY A 1224 -27.30 -23.07 -18.34
CA GLY A 1224 -28.08 -24.20 -17.84
C GLY A 1224 -27.72 -24.70 -16.43
N LYS A 1225 -27.08 -23.87 -15.60
CA LYS A 1225 -26.88 -24.17 -14.18
C LYS A 1225 -28.19 -24.08 -13.39
N SER A 1226 -28.26 -24.77 -12.25
CA SER A 1226 -29.40 -24.67 -11.32
C SER A 1226 -29.52 -23.26 -10.73
N PHE A 1227 -30.63 -22.97 -10.04
CA PHE A 1227 -30.79 -21.66 -9.39
C PHE A 1227 -29.74 -21.45 -8.30
N GLU A 1228 -29.44 -22.50 -7.53
CA GLU A 1228 -28.44 -22.49 -6.47
C GLU A 1228 -27.03 -22.34 -7.03
N GLU A 1229 -26.68 -23.10 -8.08
CA GLU A 1229 -25.38 -22.99 -8.74
C GLU A 1229 -25.18 -21.61 -9.38
N SER A 1230 -26.26 -21.00 -9.87
CA SER A 1230 -26.22 -19.64 -10.43
C SER A 1230 -26.04 -18.59 -9.32
N ILE A 1231 -26.61 -18.79 -8.13
CA ILE A 1231 -26.34 -17.94 -6.96
C ILE A 1231 -24.86 -18.03 -6.59
N ASP A 1232 -24.29 -19.23 -6.54
CA ASP A 1232 -22.88 -19.41 -6.19
C ASP A 1232 -21.96 -18.72 -7.22
N ALA A 1233 -22.30 -18.84 -8.51
CA ALA A 1233 -21.63 -18.10 -9.58
C ALA A 1233 -21.70 -16.58 -9.40
N GLY A 1234 -22.88 -16.06 -9.06
CA GLY A 1234 -23.07 -14.64 -8.73
C GLY A 1234 -22.21 -14.19 -7.54
N ILE A 1235 -22.15 -14.97 -6.47
CA ILE A 1235 -21.31 -14.66 -5.29
C ILE A 1235 -19.83 -14.59 -5.67
N VAL A 1236 -19.35 -15.53 -6.47
CA VAL A 1236 -17.95 -15.54 -6.92
C VAL A 1236 -17.63 -14.31 -7.76
N CYS A 1237 -18.49 -13.96 -8.72
CA CYS A 1237 -18.30 -12.76 -9.53
C CYS A 1237 -18.36 -11.47 -8.69
N ALA A 1238 -19.33 -11.37 -7.78
CA ALA A 1238 -19.44 -10.24 -6.85
C ALA A 1238 -18.21 -10.11 -5.96
N ARG A 1239 -17.66 -11.24 -5.49
CA ARG A 1239 -16.41 -11.26 -4.72
C ARG A 1239 -15.22 -10.74 -5.53
N GLU A 1240 -15.11 -11.13 -6.80
CA GLU A 1240 -14.03 -10.61 -7.65
C GLU A 1240 -14.14 -9.09 -7.79
N SER A 1241 -15.34 -8.54 -7.99
CA SER A 1241 -15.56 -7.09 -7.99
C SER A 1241 -15.11 -6.46 -6.68
N LEU A 1242 -15.50 -7.05 -5.54
CA LEU A 1242 -15.19 -6.52 -4.20
C LEU A 1242 -13.68 -6.50 -3.88
N LEU A 1243 -12.87 -7.34 -4.53
CA LEU A 1243 -11.44 -7.47 -4.29
C LEU A 1243 -10.58 -6.65 -5.26
N HIS A 1244 -11.20 -5.93 -6.20
CA HIS A 1244 -10.50 -5.16 -7.23
C HIS A 1244 -11.00 -3.71 -7.27
N VAL A 1245 -10.19 -2.84 -7.87
CA VAL A 1245 -10.50 -1.42 -8.04
C VAL A 1245 -11.49 -1.20 -9.20
N GLU A 1246 -11.43 -2.02 -10.24
CA GLU A 1246 -12.32 -1.98 -11.40
C GLU A 1246 -13.67 -2.63 -11.11
N ALA A 1247 -14.76 -2.03 -11.60
CA ALA A 1247 -16.10 -2.61 -11.49
C ALA A 1247 -16.23 -3.96 -12.20
N VAL A 1248 -15.47 -4.18 -13.28
CA VAL A 1248 -15.35 -5.48 -13.96
C VAL A 1248 -13.86 -5.85 -14.05
N PRO A 1249 -13.33 -6.68 -13.15
CA PRO A 1249 -11.90 -6.99 -13.12
C PRO A 1249 -11.47 -7.93 -14.25
N GLU A 1250 -10.21 -7.81 -14.69
CA GLU A 1250 -9.62 -8.69 -15.72
C GLU A 1250 -9.53 -10.16 -15.30
N THR A 1251 -9.59 -10.44 -14.00
CA THR A 1251 -9.65 -11.81 -13.45
C THR A 1251 -10.95 -12.52 -13.83
N LEU A 1252 -12.01 -11.78 -14.19
CA LEU A 1252 -13.32 -12.34 -14.55
C LEU A 1252 -13.21 -13.17 -15.83
N ASN A 1253 -13.52 -14.47 -15.74
CA ASN A 1253 -13.46 -15.40 -16.86
C ASN A 1253 -14.43 -16.59 -16.65
N PRO A 1254 -14.77 -17.37 -17.70
CA PRO A 1254 -15.81 -18.40 -17.63
C PRO A 1254 -15.51 -19.52 -16.62
N LYS A 1255 -14.22 -19.80 -16.34
CA LYS A 1255 -13.82 -20.86 -15.40
C LYS A 1255 -14.22 -20.54 -13.96
N LEU A 1256 -14.33 -19.26 -13.59
CA LEU A 1256 -14.74 -18.84 -12.25
C LEU A 1256 -16.13 -19.37 -11.87
N ILE A 1257 -17.01 -19.52 -12.87
CA ILE A 1257 -18.39 -19.97 -12.68
C ILE A 1257 -18.61 -21.40 -13.20
N GLY A 1258 -17.52 -22.13 -13.44
CA GLY A 1258 -17.55 -23.54 -13.83
C GLY A 1258 -18.18 -23.77 -15.21
N ILE A 1259 -17.88 -22.89 -16.16
CA ILE A 1259 -18.25 -22.96 -17.57
C ILE A 1259 -16.94 -23.08 -18.36
N GLU A 1260 -16.60 -24.29 -18.81
CA GLU A 1260 -15.41 -24.60 -19.62
C GLU A 1260 -15.74 -24.72 -21.11
#